data_AF-A0AAD2CZ27-F1
#
_entry.id   AF-A0AAD2CZ27-F1
#
_cell.length_a   1.000
_cell.length_b   1.000
_cell.length_c   1.000
_cell.angle_alpha   90.00
_cell.angle_beta   90.00
_cell.angle_gamma   90.00
#
_symmetry.space_group_name_H-M   'P 1'
#
loop_
_entity.id
_entity.type
_entity.pdbx_description
1 polymer ?
#
loop_
_entity_poly.entity_id
_entity_poly.type
_entity_poly.pdbx_seq_one_letter_code
_entity_poly.pdbx_strand_id
1 'polypeptide(L)'
;MSSQNPPASSPKEAPTLVADIFHYSSYYWREFGQDDTKDTTNDDGTPTKTLKYRAPSFGGSLDEYMNPKPVNNDRIKLKFYAHVLGDGSENIHFGKWDGIDLEQPGAYGRAADAMTRYMFQLSLNLLPHRAEADDFRYIDLGSGSGAAALQLLQEHKTIENVTCLNLCHEQNDQAKDRASALGVSQRLETIDASFDDSNCDANYFDLAFSQDAFVHSRNKFISFSEAFRITKPGGALVFCDIMCGDNPDLTTQEFTQFAENNRINDWLNPSQTRKTCQTAGWKDVKFVDLTTDLRISFQLMLKKVKFVLEHGEVGDNQQGVQLRNYHDSICRRITQIDRGVFKWGVIHARKPVVMDIVCKPPVPFNKTNHLLLTRNEETGGGQGLNVVVIDILNKMTEEKISALPKSVDLMITMSAGLDHIDTRACAANGIIVKQSGRDAITSHVVQYVLGFLIVGLRDALNQLGVPFPSSGWNLNWNCDGKPLTKSTIAIVGMGLIAKGLISEIRKLAPDTRIVYHVPANMRDFDAESNFNVEYVSSVKGLAAICDILLPLCPLTKHTEHLINQEVFDAMQPHAGFMNMSRGKVVDTDALTATLKAKKIKYAILDTTFPEPLPKEHELWSMEQCFILPHYATNTMAVREALVGDIQPIIEDHFGLGHSDERRKAEEKAIRHDLAVAHRLTAKYGMDMLVWNHISARFRTGCLITPGRKMWSKILPRDLVYSSSNVTADVIHDAIYSSRRDIKAIIHLHTPAATAVSCLEGGFQPVTQDGAYFYGKVANYEWDGLSDDASEGPLIAAAVKSVEGCNTLLMNNHGFVCFGSSVREVWVLAYYFERCCEVQLRLMQSGGKIRMPPKAVMQKAAESSYLPEFAPGVQEWDALCDEITFD
;
A
#
# COMPACT_ATOMS: atom_id res chain seq x y z
N MET A 1 40.10 47.52 64.64
CA MET A 1 40.83 46.25 64.40
C MET A 1 40.12 45.20 65.25
N SER A 2 39.58 44.09 64.78
CA SER A 2 39.81 43.33 63.55
C SER A 2 38.53 42.62 63.09
N SER A 3 38.47 42.41 61.79
CA SER A 3 37.46 41.82 60.90
C SER A 3 36.85 40.46 61.32
N GLN A 4 35.53 40.35 61.17
CA GLN A 4 34.82 39.09 60.91
C GLN A 4 34.89 38.77 59.41
N ASN A 5 35.30 37.54 59.07
CA ASN A 5 35.25 37.00 57.71
C ASN A 5 33.82 36.51 57.39
N PRO A 6 33.27 36.78 56.19
CA PRO A 6 32.00 36.21 55.76
C PRO A 6 32.15 34.74 55.30
N PRO A 7 31.08 33.93 55.37
CA PRO A 7 31.10 32.53 54.92
C PRO A 7 31.15 32.43 53.39
N ALA A 8 31.89 31.44 52.90
CA ALA A 8 32.05 31.14 51.49
C ALA A 8 30.71 30.70 50.87
N SER A 9 30.27 31.44 49.84
CA SER A 9 29.17 31.03 48.97
C SER A 9 29.64 29.95 47.99
N SER A 10 29.00 28.79 48.00
CA SER A 10 29.11 27.79 46.93
C SER A 10 28.66 28.41 45.59
N PRO A 11 29.38 28.19 44.47
CA PRO A 11 28.92 28.67 43.17
C PRO A 11 27.64 27.93 42.78
N LYS A 12 26.56 28.68 42.52
CA LYS A 12 25.39 28.12 41.81
C LYS A 12 25.84 27.81 40.38
N GLU A 13 25.77 26.55 39.98
CA GLU A 13 26.03 26.15 38.58
C GLU A 13 25.01 26.81 37.64
N ALA A 14 25.49 27.28 36.49
CA ALA A 14 24.66 27.83 35.42
C ALA A 14 23.87 26.70 34.71
N PRO A 15 22.66 26.97 34.19
CA PRO A 15 21.87 25.99 33.45
C PRO A 15 22.63 25.40 32.25
N THR A 16 22.35 24.14 31.93
CA THR A 16 23.10 23.33 30.95
C THR A 16 22.51 23.42 29.53
N LEU A 17 23.34 23.15 28.52
CA LEU A 17 23.00 23.17 27.09
C LEU A 17 21.73 22.39 26.70
N VAL A 18 21.49 21.22 27.27
CA VAL A 18 20.27 20.43 27.01
C VAL A 18 19.10 21.02 27.80
N ALA A 19 19.33 21.54 29.00
CA ALA A 19 18.28 22.33 29.65
C ALA A 19 17.94 23.59 28.86
N ASP A 20 18.88 24.21 28.10
CA ASP A 20 18.68 25.49 27.40
C ASP A 20 18.22 25.37 25.92
N ILE A 21 18.75 24.44 25.12
CA ILE A 21 18.21 24.06 23.78
C ILE A 21 16.78 23.52 23.92
N PHE A 22 16.53 22.85 25.03
CA PHE A 22 15.23 22.31 25.41
C PHE A 22 14.56 23.17 26.52
N HIS A 23 15.07 24.38 26.85
CA HIS A 23 14.41 25.25 27.86
C HIS A 23 13.15 25.89 27.31
N TYR A 24 13.09 26.03 25.98
CA TYR A 24 11.92 26.51 25.29
C TYR A 24 10.77 25.51 25.30
N SER A 25 11.04 24.21 25.47
CA SER A 25 9.99 23.26 25.85
C SER A 25 9.81 23.27 27.38
N SER A 26 10.86 23.05 28.17
CA SER A 26 10.77 22.61 29.58
C SER A 26 10.38 23.62 30.67
N TYR A 27 10.41 24.96 30.46
CA TYR A 27 10.02 25.91 31.52
C TYR A 27 8.51 25.84 31.86
N TYR A 28 7.68 25.46 30.89
CA TYR A 28 6.21 25.43 31.04
C TYR A 28 5.63 24.08 31.51
N TRP A 29 6.40 22.98 31.50
CA TRP A 29 5.89 21.63 31.82
C TRP A 29 5.75 21.32 33.32
N ARG A 30 6.20 22.20 34.23
CA ARG A 30 6.15 21.93 35.69
C ARG A 30 5.41 22.96 36.55
N GLU A 31 5.14 24.20 36.13
CA GLU A 31 4.42 25.14 37.03
C GLU A 31 2.94 24.77 37.26
N PHE A 32 2.40 23.79 36.52
CA PHE A 32 1.01 23.30 36.65
C PHE A 32 0.84 22.03 37.51
N GLY A 33 1.86 21.58 38.27
CA GLY A 33 1.78 20.32 39.02
C GLY A 33 2.35 20.41 40.43
N GLN A 34 1.58 20.92 41.39
CA GLN A 34 1.72 20.51 42.79
C GLN A 34 0.53 19.63 43.18
N ASP A 35 0.82 18.37 43.47
CA ASP A 35 -0.12 17.35 43.93
C ASP A 35 -0.55 17.60 45.39
N ASP A 36 -1.84 17.48 45.67
CA ASP A 36 -2.36 17.10 46.98
C ASP A 36 -3.12 15.77 46.80
N THR A 37 -2.51 14.66 47.24
CA THR A 37 -3.17 13.34 47.24
C THR A 37 -3.87 13.12 48.59
N LYS A 38 -5.12 12.68 48.58
CA LYS A 38 -5.80 12.09 49.74
C LYS A 38 -6.41 10.74 49.37
N ASP A 39 -6.08 9.73 50.17
CA ASP A 39 -6.63 8.38 50.06
C ASP A 39 -8.11 8.34 50.47
N THR A 40 -8.95 7.70 49.66
CA THR A 40 -10.31 7.30 50.06
C THR A 40 -10.61 5.87 49.59
N THR A 41 -11.29 5.10 50.44
CA THR A 41 -11.73 3.72 50.23
C THR A 41 -13.23 3.66 49.95
N ASN A 42 -13.68 2.70 49.13
CA ASN A 42 -15.11 2.43 48.91
C ASN A 42 -15.73 1.63 50.08
N ASP A 43 -17.06 1.56 50.11
CA ASP A 43 -17.87 0.85 51.14
C ASP A 43 -17.63 -0.67 51.24
N ASP A 44 -16.83 -1.25 50.33
CA ASP A 44 -16.39 -2.66 50.36
C ASP A 44 -14.92 -2.86 50.80
N GLY A 45 -14.22 -1.78 51.17
CA GLY A 45 -12.85 -1.82 51.68
C GLY A 45 -11.76 -1.91 50.60
N THR A 46 -12.08 -1.78 49.32
CA THR A 46 -11.06 -1.75 48.25
C THR A 46 -10.56 -0.33 47.92
N PRO A 47 -9.25 -0.12 47.72
CA PRO A 47 -8.71 1.19 47.35
C PRO A 47 -8.91 1.45 45.84
N THR A 48 -9.54 2.57 45.50
CA THR A 48 -9.66 3.06 44.11
C THR A 48 -9.00 4.42 43.97
N LYS A 49 -8.06 4.55 43.02
CA LYS A 49 -7.57 5.86 42.56
C LYS A 49 -8.52 6.37 41.47
N THR A 50 -9.34 7.35 41.81
CA THR A 50 -10.13 8.11 40.83
C THR A 50 -9.74 9.57 40.92
N LEU A 51 -9.08 10.09 39.88
CA LEU A 51 -8.80 11.52 39.74
C LEU A 51 -10.11 12.25 39.38
N LYS A 52 -10.69 12.98 40.33
CA LYS A 52 -11.76 13.95 40.05
C LYS A 52 -11.15 15.35 39.97
N TYR A 53 -11.25 15.95 38.79
CA TYR A 53 -10.87 17.34 38.54
C TYR A 53 -11.87 18.29 39.22
N ARG A 54 -11.40 19.20 40.08
CA ARG A 54 -12.21 20.28 40.65
C ARG A 54 -11.52 21.61 40.30
N ALA A 55 -12.21 22.46 39.55
CA ALA A 55 -11.71 23.81 39.22
C ALA A 55 -11.51 24.63 40.52
N PRO A 56 -10.36 25.30 40.73
CA PRO A 56 -10.16 26.09 41.95
C PRO A 56 -10.90 27.43 41.87
N SER A 57 -11.49 27.86 43.00
CA SER A 57 -11.97 29.21 43.24
C SER A 57 -10.79 30.13 43.62
N PHE A 58 -10.53 31.18 42.84
CA PHE A 58 -9.37 32.06 42.99
C PHE A 58 -9.64 33.23 43.94
N GLY A 59 -8.82 33.35 44.99
CA GLY A 59 -8.76 34.51 45.88
C GLY A 59 -7.41 35.23 45.73
N GLY A 60 -7.30 36.08 44.72
CA GLY A 60 -6.15 36.97 44.47
C GLY A 60 -6.55 37.97 43.38
N SER A 61 -6.23 39.25 43.53
CA SER A 61 -6.68 40.28 42.59
C SER A 61 -5.97 40.14 41.25
N LEU A 62 -6.73 40.26 40.16
CA LEU A 62 -6.30 40.15 38.75
C LEU A 62 -5.05 40.98 38.41
N ASP A 63 -4.80 42.07 39.13
CA ASP A 63 -3.65 42.96 38.92
C ASP A 63 -2.29 42.33 39.27
N GLU A 64 -2.24 41.28 40.10
CA GLU A 64 -0.99 40.56 40.42
C GLU A 64 -0.59 39.56 39.34
N TYR A 65 -1.56 39.03 38.56
CA TYR A 65 -1.30 38.11 37.45
C TYR A 65 -0.91 38.82 36.15
N MET A 66 -1.23 40.11 36.03
CA MET A 66 -0.96 40.92 34.83
C MET A 66 0.37 41.67 34.89
N ASN A 67 1.17 41.48 35.94
CA ASN A 67 2.44 42.17 36.13
C ASN A 67 3.63 41.19 35.99
N PRO A 68 4.30 41.13 34.82
CA PRO A 68 5.41 40.22 34.63
C PRO A 68 6.57 40.62 35.54
N LYS A 69 7.04 39.70 36.39
CA LYS A 69 8.34 39.87 37.06
C LYS A 69 9.43 39.98 35.98
N PRO A 70 10.51 40.76 36.21
CA PRO A 70 11.46 41.08 35.16
C PRO A 70 12.07 39.81 34.54
N VAL A 71 11.77 39.61 33.26
CA VAL A 71 12.37 38.60 32.38
C VAL A 71 13.87 38.81 32.36
N ASN A 72 14.62 37.91 32.98
CA ASN A 72 16.07 37.99 33.03
C ASN A 72 16.64 37.28 31.79
N ASN A 73 17.01 38.05 30.75
CA ASN A 73 17.94 37.70 29.67
C ASN A 73 17.63 36.55 28.67
N ASP A 74 16.42 35.96 28.62
CA ASP A 74 16.12 34.86 27.68
C ASP A 74 16.17 35.25 26.18
N ARG A 75 15.89 36.51 25.85
CA ARG A 75 16.02 37.02 24.46
C ARG A 75 17.48 37.07 23.96
N ILE A 76 18.43 37.28 24.85
CA ILE A 76 19.87 37.29 24.51
C ILE A 76 20.36 35.85 24.35
N LYS A 77 19.92 34.94 25.24
CA LYS A 77 20.17 33.49 25.10
C LYS A 77 19.60 32.93 23.80
N LEU A 78 18.36 33.25 23.43
CA LEU A 78 17.73 32.84 22.17
C LEU A 78 18.54 33.26 20.94
N LYS A 79 18.91 34.55 20.86
CA LYS A 79 19.73 35.07 19.76
C LYS A 79 21.11 34.42 19.73
N PHE A 80 21.65 34.07 20.89
CA PHE A 80 22.91 33.36 21.02
C PHE A 80 22.83 31.91 20.55
N TYR A 81 21.79 31.16 20.94
CA TYR A 81 21.54 29.79 20.45
C TYR A 81 21.25 29.76 18.95
N ALA A 82 20.44 30.68 18.45
CA ALA A 82 20.21 30.85 17.02
C ALA A 82 21.47 31.28 16.24
N HIS A 83 22.49 31.79 16.91
CA HIS A 83 23.77 32.19 16.29
C HIS A 83 24.84 31.08 16.37
N VAL A 84 24.79 30.23 17.41
CA VAL A 84 25.75 29.14 17.62
C VAL A 84 25.25 27.81 17.05
N LEU A 85 23.98 27.45 17.27
CA LEU A 85 23.32 26.33 16.60
C LEU A 85 22.94 26.73 15.18
N GLY A 86 22.19 27.82 15.07
CA GLY A 86 21.72 28.34 13.80
C GLY A 86 22.87 28.98 13.03
N ASP A 87 22.97 28.57 11.79
CA ASP A 87 23.72 29.22 10.72
C ASP A 87 22.80 30.15 9.91
N GLY A 88 21.74 30.65 10.55
CA GLY A 88 20.60 31.32 9.91
C GLY A 88 19.38 30.40 9.70
N SER A 89 19.50 29.10 9.98
CA SER A 89 18.37 28.16 10.00
C SER A 89 17.60 28.23 11.32
N GLU A 90 16.28 28.05 11.24
CA GLU A 90 15.36 28.07 12.39
C GLU A 90 15.14 26.67 13.01
N ASN A 91 15.79 25.64 12.46
CA ASN A 91 15.75 24.26 12.92
C ASN A 91 16.81 24.04 14.01
N ILE A 92 16.36 23.84 15.26
CA ILE A 92 17.23 23.73 16.45
C ILE A 92 17.60 22.28 16.81
N HIS A 93 17.14 21.31 16.04
CA HIS A 93 17.33 19.88 16.31
C HIS A 93 18.73 19.40 15.90
N PHE A 94 19.13 18.23 16.44
CA PHE A 94 20.40 17.63 16.04
C PHE A 94 20.34 17.10 14.60
N GLY A 95 21.48 17.16 13.91
CA GLY A 95 21.57 16.90 12.49
C GLY A 95 22.18 15.56 12.13
N LYS A 96 21.85 15.09 10.93
CA LYS A 96 22.50 13.97 10.25
C LYS A 96 23.53 14.52 9.26
N TRP A 97 24.77 14.03 9.34
CA TRP A 97 25.92 14.65 8.66
C TRP A 97 26.36 13.94 7.38
N ASP A 98 25.78 12.79 7.04
CA ASP A 98 26.09 12.07 5.81
C ASP A 98 25.91 12.96 4.57
N GLY A 99 26.99 13.15 3.80
CA GLY A 99 26.98 13.94 2.57
C GLY A 99 26.93 15.46 2.78
N ILE A 100 27.05 15.95 4.02
CA ILE A 100 27.09 17.37 4.35
C ILE A 100 28.54 17.83 4.47
N ASP A 101 28.95 18.81 3.66
CA ASP A 101 30.20 19.52 3.88
C ASP A 101 30.13 20.29 5.21
N LEU A 102 31.13 20.07 6.06
CA LEU A 102 31.20 20.61 7.43
C LEU A 102 31.69 22.07 7.46
N GLU A 103 32.35 22.54 6.39
CA GLU A 103 32.97 23.87 6.33
C GLU A 103 32.08 24.91 5.63
N GLN A 104 31.05 24.47 4.91
CA GLN A 104 30.11 25.37 4.23
C GLN A 104 29.22 26.16 5.23
N PRO A 105 28.97 27.45 5.00
CA PRO A 105 28.00 28.23 5.79
C PRO A 105 26.61 27.61 5.67
N GLY A 106 25.93 27.34 6.79
CA GLY A 106 24.63 26.63 6.74
C GLY A 106 24.69 25.13 7.05
N ALA A 107 25.86 24.57 7.40
CA ALA A 107 26.02 23.13 7.53
C ALA A 107 25.16 22.49 8.64
N TYR A 108 24.93 23.18 9.76
CA TYR A 108 24.18 22.64 10.89
C TYR A 108 22.69 22.60 10.59
N GLY A 109 22.14 23.67 10.05
CA GLY A 109 20.75 23.71 9.58
C GLY A 109 20.47 22.65 8.54
N ARG A 110 21.35 22.53 7.53
CA ARG A 110 21.25 21.49 6.51
C ARG A 110 21.32 20.08 7.09
N ALA A 111 22.11 19.86 8.14
CA ALA A 111 22.18 18.58 8.83
C ALA A 111 20.89 18.30 9.61
N ALA A 112 20.31 19.29 10.29
CA ALA A 112 19.02 19.16 10.97
C ALA A 112 17.89 18.83 9.98
N ASP A 113 17.87 19.52 8.84
CA ASP A 113 16.93 19.27 7.74
C ASP A 113 17.16 17.90 7.08
N ALA A 114 18.41 17.42 7.03
CA ALA A 114 18.73 16.07 6.59
C ALA A 114 18.25 15.01 7.60
N MET A 115 18.25 15.32 8.89
CA MET A 115 17.69 14.45 9.92
C MET A 115 16.17 14.33 9.78
N THR A 116 15.47 15.46 9.59
CA THR A 116 14.02 15.48 9.31
C THR A 116 13.68 14.58 8.12
N ARG A 117 14.38 14.77 6.99
CA ARG A 117 14.20 13.97 5.77
C ARG A 117 14.51 12.49 6.00
N TYR A 118 15.56 12.17 6.74
CA TYR A 118 15.94 10.80 7.05
C TYR A 118 14.85 10.10 7.89
N MET A 119 14.35 10.73 8.94
CA MET A 119 13.27 10.18 9.77
C MET A 119 11.98 10.04 8.97
N PHE A 120 11.61 11.04 8.16
CA PHE A 120 10.44 10.94 7.30
C PHE A 120 10.58 9.82 6.27
N GLN A 121 11.76 9.64 5.66
CA GLN A 121 12.02 8.51 4.77
C GLN A 121 11.90 7.15 5.48
N LEU A 122 12.34 7.03 6.74
CA LEU A 122 12.10 5.83 7.55
C LEU A 122 10.59 5.58 7.74
N SER A 123 9.80 6.63 7.95
CA SER A 123 8.34 6.52 8.03
C SER A 123 7.72 6.02 6.71
N LEU A 124 8.17 6.53 5.56
CA LEU A 124 7.69 6.08 4.24
C LEU A 124 8.13 4.65 3.91
N ASN A 125 9.30 4.22 4.39
CA ASN A 125 9.74 2.84 4.26
C ASN A 125 8.83 1.87 5.05
N LEU A 126 8.31 2.33 6.20
CA LEU A 126 7.27 1.63 6.94
C LEU A 126 5.91 1.78 6.22
N LEU A 127 5.61 2.91 5.58
CA LEU A 127 4.31 3.18 4.97
C LEU A 127 4.42 3.32 3.43
N PRO A 128 4.89 2.30 2.69
CA PRO A 128 5.19 2.45 1.27
C PRO A 128 3.95 2.78 0.43
N HIS A 129 2.77 2.35 0.86
CA HIS A 129 1.50 2.70 0.23
C HIS A 129 1.11 4.18 0.37
N ARG A 130 1.55 4.84 1.45
CA ARG A 130 1.21 6.25 1.73
C ARG A 130 2.24 7.22 1.15
N ALA A 131 3.38 6.75 0.64
CA ALA A 131 4.41 7.60 0.04
C ALA A 131 3.88 8.45 -1.13
N GLU A 132 2.84 7.97 -1.79
CA GLU A 132 2.21 8.60 -2.94
C GLU A 132 0.80 9.16 -2.63
N ALA A 133 0.26 8.95 -1.43
CA ALA A 133 -1.10 9.35 -1.06
C ALA A 133 -1.21 10.88 -0.92
N ASP A 134 -2.32 11.48 -1.36
CA ASP A 134 -2.59 12.92 -1.27
C ASP A 134 -3.34 13.33 0.02
N ASP A 135 -3.70 12.34 0.84
CA ASP A 135 -4.41 12.46 2.11
C ASP A 135 -3.49 12.15 3.33
N PHE A 136 -2.16 12.28 3.20
CA PHE A 136 -1.23 11.88 4.25
C PHE A 136 -1.32 12.84 5.47
N ARG A 137 -1.61 12.30 6.65
CA ARG A 137 -1.76 13.06 7.89
C ARG A 137 -0.79 12.57 8.95
N TYR A 138 -0.09 13.49 9.61
CA TYR A 138 0.75 13.13 10.74
C TYR A 138 0.72 14.17 11.85
N ILE A 139 1.10 13.73 13.05
CA ILE A 139 1.26 14.59 14.21
C ILE A 139 2.73 14.68 14.57
N ASP A 140 3.20 15.90 14.82
CA ASP A 140 4.54 16.20 15.31
C ASP A 140 4.46 16.52 16.81
N LEU A 141 4.85 15.54 17.62
CA LEU A 141 4.76 15.56 19.08
C LEU A 141 5.97 16.31 19.65
N GLY A 142 5.73 17.53 20.14
CA GLY A 142 6.77 18.44 20.60
C GLY A 142 7.49 19.15 19.46
N SER A 143 6.73 19.66 18.49
CA SER A 143 7.25 20.25 17.24
C SER A 143 8.03 21.57 17.42
N GLY A 144 7.99 22.16 18.62
CA GLY A 144 8.54 23.48 18.89
C GLY A 144 7.90 24.52 17.98
N SER A 145 8.71 25.29 17.26
CA SER A 145 8.21 26.29 16.30
C SER A 145 7.78 25.69 14.95
N GLY A 146 7.60 24.37 14.86
CA GLY A 146 7.14 23.66 13.66
C GLY A 146 8.17 23.54 12.54
N ALA A 147 9.47 23.60 12.83
CA ALA A 147 10.52 23.65 11.79
C ALA A 147 10.51 22.40 10.89
N ALA A 148 10.51 21.20 11.49
CA ALA A 148 10.40 19.93 10.76
C ALA A 148 9.08 19.83 9.98
N ALA A 149 7.97 20.23 10.59
CA ALA A 149 6.65 20.22 9.98
C ALA A 149 6.56 21.10 8.72
N LEU A 150 7.02 22.33 8.81
CA LEU A 150 7.02 23.28 7.70
C LEU A 150 7.91 22.83 6.55
N GLN A 151 9.10 22.30 6.87
CA GLN A 151 10.02 21.75 5.88
C GLN A 151 9.34 20.61 5.09
N LEU A 152 8.77 19.64 5.79
CA LEU A 152 8.11 18.50 5.14
C LEU A 152 6.90 18.94 4.31
N LEU A 153 6.12 19.93 4.75
CA LEU A 153 5.01 20.48 3.97
C LEU A 153 5.45 21.15 2.65
N GLN A 154 6.62 21.80 2.65
CA GLN A 154 7.19 22.42 1.44
C GLN A 154 7.73 21.37 0.46
N GLU A 155 8.42 20.35 0.98
CA GLU A 155 9.03 19.29 0.17
C GLU A 155 7.99 18.28 -0.35
N HIS A 156 6.93 18.01 0.42
CA HIS A 156 5.96 16.96 0.13
C HIS A 156 4.54 17.53 -0.02
N LYS A 157 4.08 17.65 -1.27
CA LYS A 157 2.69 18.05 -1.59
C LYS A 157 1.65 16.99 -1.22
N THR A 158 2.08 15.76 -0.96
CA THR A 158 1.26 14.61 -0.56
C THR A 158 0.74 14.70 0.88
N ILE A 159 1.37 15.54 1.71
CA ILE A 159 0.93 15.75 3.10
C ILE A 159 -0.32 16.62 3.09
N GLU A 160 -1.48 16.06 3.39
CA GLU A 160 -2.72 16.82 3.50
C GLU A 160 -2.67 17.78 4.68
N ASN A 161 -2.27 17.28 5.84
CA ASN A 161 -2.22 18.04 7.08
C ASN A 161 -1.14 17.54 8.04
N VAL A 162 -0.51 18.48 8.76
CA VAL A 162 0.33 18.21 9.92
C VAL A 162 -0.24 18.89 11.16
N THR A 163 -0.32 18.14 12.25
CA THR A 163 -0.70 18.67 13.56
C THR A 163 0.55 18.86 14.42
N CYS A 164 0.89 20.10 14.73
CA CYS A 164 1.97 20.48 15.66
C CYS A 164 1.44 20.49 17.09
N LEU A 165 1.95 19.60 17.95
CA LEU A 165 1.56 19.55 19.36
C LEU A 165 2.66 20.14 20.24
N ASN A 166 2.32 21.16 21.03
CA ASN A 166 3.21 21.79 22.02
C ASN A 166 2.43 22.20 23.27
N LEU A 167 3.09 22.38 24.41
CA LEU A 167 2.49 23.07 25.55
C LEU A 167 2.55 24.60 25.45
N CYS A 168 3.51 25.12 24.69
CA CYS A 168 3.82 26.55 24.66
C CYS A 168 3.03 27.23 23.54
N HIS A 169 2.11 28.11 23.91
CA HIS A 169 1.27 28.83 22.97
C HIS A 169 2.11 29.71 22.02
N GLU A 170 3.18 30.34 22.51
CA GLU A 170 4.05 31.18 21.68
C GLU A 170 4.80 30.39 20.61
N GLN A 171 5.12 29.11 20.86
CA GLN A 171 5.72 28.23 19.84
C GLN A 171 4.71 27.87 18.75
N ASN A 172 3.46 27.63 19.15
CA ASN A 172 2.35 27.37 18.23
C ASN A 172 2.03 28.60 17.37
N ASP A 173 2.05 29.81 17.94
CA ASP A 173 1.85 31.04 17.18
C ASP A 173 3.00 31.30 16.19
N GLN A 174 4.25 31.05 16.59
CA GLN A 174 5.38 31.11 15.65
C GLN A 174 5.23 30.12 14.48
N ALA A 175 4.76 28.90 14.76
CA ALA A 175 4.52 27.91 13.70
C ALA A 175 3.43 28.39 12.72
N LYS A 176 2.33 28.99 13.22
CA LYS A 176 1.26 29.56 12.38
C LYS A 176 1.74 30.74 11.53
N ASP A 177 2.45 31.68 12.13
CA ASP A 177 2.97 32.87 11.43
C ASP A 177 3.90 32.45 10.28
N ARG A 178 4.76 31.46 10.53
CA ARG A 178 5.66 30.90 9.52
C ARG A 178 4.90 30.12 8.45
N ALA A 179 3.91 29.31 8.84
CA ALA A 179 3.04 28.64 7.87
C ALA A 179 2.38 29.65 6.94
N SER A 180 1.98 30.82 7.46
CA SER A 180 1.40 31.90 6.66
C SER A 180 2.43 32.51 5.70
N ALA A 181 3.65 32.76 6.18
CA ALA A 181 4.73 33.27 5.33
C ALA A 181 5.10 32.32 4.18
N LEU A 182 4.99 31.01 4.42
CA LEU A 182 5.30 29.96 3.44
C LEU A 182 4.08 29.53 2.58
N GLY A 183 2.90 30.10 2.84
CA GLY A 183 1.67 29.77 2.10
C GLY A 183 1.10 28.37 2.36
N VAL A 184 1.41 27.77 3.53
CA VAL A 184 1.00 26.40 3.90
C VAL A 184 0.05 26.35 5.11
N SER A 185 -0.47 27.48 5.58
CA SER A 185 -1.36 27.55 6.76
C SER A 185 -2.58 26.64 6.72
N GLN A 186 -3.12 26.33 5.54
CA GLN A 186 -4.29 25.45 5.42
C GLN A 186 -3.96 23.97 5.67
N ARG A 187 -2.67 23.62 5.73
CA ARG A 187 -2.15 22.26 5.89
C ARG A 187 -1.41 22.08 7.23
N LEU A 188 -1.46 23.07 8.11
CA LEU A 188 -0.82 23.04 9.42
C LEU A 188 -1.83 23.43 10.49
N GLU A 189 -1.97 22.55 11.48
CA GLU A 189 -2.74 22.78 12.70
C GLU A 189 -1.81 22.79 13.92
N THR A 190 -2.20 23.49 14.97
CA THR A 190 -1.45 23.51 16.24
C THR A 190 -2.38 23.17 17.39
N ILE A 191 -1.90 22.35 18.34
CA ILE A 191 -2.64 21.97 19.54
C ILE A 191 -1.82 22.29 20.78
N ASP A 192 -2.48 22.94 21.75
CA ASP A 192 -1.97 23.20 23.10
C ASP A 192 -2.22 21.96 23.99
N ALA A 193 -1.31 20.98 23.97
CA ALA A 193 -1.49 19.70 24.68
C ALA A 193 -0.15 19.02 25.06
N SER A 194 -0.25 17.96 25.86
CA SER A 194 0.88 17.09 26.23
C SER A 194 0.94 15.89 25.28
N PHE A 195 2.12 15.37 24.98
CA PHE A 195 2.20 14.07 24.27
C PHE A 195 1.79 12.88 25.16
N ASP A 196 1.57 13.10 26.46
CA ASP A 196 0.96 12.11 27.37
C ASP A 196 -0.58 12.10 27.29
N ASP A 197 -1.17 13.20 26.81
CA ASP A 197 -2.61 13.38 26.60
C ASP A 197 -2.83 14.43 25.51
N SER A 198 -2.98 13.95 24.27
CA SER A 198 -2.96 14.81 23.08
C SER A 198 -4.28 15.52 22.81
N ASN A 199 -5.37 15.10 23.46
CA ASN A 199 -6.75 15.46 23.11
C ASN A 199 -7.17 15.11 21.65
N CYS A 200 -6.38 14.31 20.93
CA CYS A 200 -6.69 13.91 19.57
C CYS A 200 -7.59 12.67 19.52
N ASP A 201 -8.34 12.52 18.43
CA ASP A 201 -9.10 11.29 18.15
C ASP A 201 -8.18 10.08 17.97
N ALA A 202 -8.69 8.90 18.34
CA ALA A 202 -7.97 7.65 18.14
C ALA A 202 -7.94 7.27 16.65
N ASN A 203 -6.86 6.61 16.21
CA ASN A 203 -6.69 6.12 14.84
C ASN A 203 -6.87 7.20 13.75
N TYR A 204 -6.33 8.40 13.97
CA TYR A 204 -6.49 9.52 13.06
C TYR A 204 -5.26 9.79 12.19
N PHE A 205 -4.05 9.59 12.73
CA PHE A 205 -2.80 9.93 12.04
C PHE A 205 -2.15 8.70 11.39
N ASP A 206 -1.56 8.88 10.21
CA ASP A 206 -0.75 7.82 9.57
C ASP A 206 0.60 7.66 10.29
N LEU A 207 1.12 8.76 10.84
CA LEU A 207 2.42 8.84 11.48
C LEU A 207 2.35 9.67 12.79
N ALA A 208 2.92 9.13 13.85
CA ALA A 208 3.34 9.88 15.03
C ALA A 208 4.84 10.18 14.90
N PHE A 209 5.18 11.46 14.78
CA PHE A 209 6.54 11.95 14.58
C PHE A 209 7.00 12.73 15.80
N SER A 210 8.29 12.67 16.15
CA SER A 210 8.85 13.51 17.21
C SER A 210 10.37 13.65 17.07
N GLN A 211 10.88 14.88 17.01
CA GLN A 211 12.31 15.13 16.92
C GLN A 211 12.83 15.69 18.26
N ASP A 212 13.59 14.88 19.00
CA ASP A 212 14.24 15.24 20.27
C ASP A 212 13.28 15.68 21.40
N ALA A 213 11.98 15.36 21.35
CA ALA A 213 11.04 15.83 22.39
C ALA A 213 10.80 14.81 23.51
N PHE A 214 10.80 13.50 23.19
CA PHE A 214 10.40 12.47 24.16
C PHE A 214 11.35 12.35 25.35
N VAL A 215 12.59 12.85 25.33
CA VAL A 215 13.51 12.82 26.48
C VAL A 215 12.87 13.49 27.70
N HIS A 216 12.02 14.49 27.47
CA HIS A 216 11.30 15.20 28.53
C HIS A 216 9.96 14.60 28.92
N SER A 217 9.57 13.46 28.32
CA SER A 217 8.42 12.70 28.77
C SER A 217 8.49 12.39 30.26
N ARG A 218 7.36 12.59 30.93
CA ARG A 218 7.19 12.24 32.35
C ARG A 218 7.24 10.72 32.52
N ASN A 219 6.68 10.00 31.55
CA ASN A 219 6.63 8.55 31.53
C ASN A 219 6.55 8.05 30.08
N LYS A 220 7.62 7.40 29.61
CA LYS A 220 7.75 6.93 28.23
C LYS A 220 6.63 5.96 27.83
N PHE A 221 6.17 5.11 28.77
CA PHE A 221 5.08 4.18 28.49
C PHE A 221 3.76 4.90 28.17
N ILE A 222 3.43 5.96 28.93
CA ILE A 222 2.21 6.75 28.68
C ILE A 222 2.30 7.44 27.31
N SER A 223 3.41 8.14 27.03
CA SER A 223 3.56 8.84 25.74
C SER A 223 3.53 7.88 24.54
N PHE A 224 4.18 6.71 24.65
CA PHE A 224 4.15 5.72 23.57
C PHE A 224 2.77 5.07 23.41
N SER A 225 2.00 4.94 24.50
CA SER A 225 0.62 4.46 24.46
C SER A 225 -0.33 5.49 23.84
N GLU A 226 -0.12 6.77 24.12
CA GLU A 226 -0.90 7.85 23.53
C GLU A 226 -0.60 7.99 22.03
N ALA A 227 0.69 7.97 21.65
CA ALA A 227 1.09 7.87 20.24
C ALA A 227 0.46 6.62 19.57
N PHE A 228 0.44 5.48 20.27
CA PHE A 228 -0.22 4.27 19.75
C PHE A 228 -1.72 4.47 19.53
N ARG A 229 -2.41 5.14 20.46
CA ARG A 229 -3.86 5.38 20.39
C ARG A 229 -4.24 6.23 19.19
N ILE A 230 -3.51 7.32 18.95
CA ILE A 230 -3.83 8.30 17.90
C ILE A 230 -3.38 7.88 16.50
N THR A 231 -2.40 6.99 16.38
CA THR A 231 -1.95 6.45 15.09
C THR A 231 -2.94 5.40 14.56
N LYS A 232 -3.22 5.41 13.25
CA LYS A 232 -4.06 4.42 12.56
C LYS A 232 -3.48 3.00 12.66
N PRO A 233 -4.32 1.95 12.59
CA PRO A 233 -3.86 0.59 12.36
C PRO A 233 -2.94 0.55 11.13
N GLY A 234 -1.77 -0.07 11.26
CA GLY A 234 -0.76 -0.09 10.19
C GLY A 234 0.16 1.13 10.10
N GLY A 235 -0.20 2.23 10.77
CA GLY A 235 0.58 3.46 10.85
C GLY A 235 1.91 3.31 11.60
N ALA A 236 2.70 4.39 11.60
CA ALA A 236 4.06 4.38 12.12
C ALA A 236 4.27 5.33 13.31
N LEU A 237 5.25 4.98 14.15
CA LEU A 237 5.89 5.88 15.12
C LEU A 237 7.34 6.03 14.69
N VAL A 238 7.80 7.27 14.52
CA VAL A 238 9.21 7.58 14.25
C VAL A 238 9.63 8.75 15.13
N PHE A 239 10.64 8.53 15.96
CA PHE A 239 11.19 9.62 16.77
C PHE A 239 12.70 9.49 16.95
N CYS A 240 13.39 10.61 17.12
CA CYS A 240 14.79 10.61 17.58
C CYS A 240 14.89 11.18 18.98
N ASP A 241 15.85 10.68 19.75
CA ASP A 241 15.99 11.12 21.14
C ASP A 241 17.35 10.83 21.75
N ILE A 242 17.69 11.57 22.82
CA ILE A 242 18.82 11.24 23.70
C ILE A 242 18.36 10.18 24.73
N MET A 243 19.04 9.05 24.73
CA MET A 243 18.74 7.89 25.59
C MET A 243 19.89 7.62 26.55
N CYS A 244 19.59 6.94 27.66
CA CYS A 244 20.62 6.52 28.60
C CYS A 244 21.63 5.62 27.88
N GLY A 245 22.92 5.80 28.19
CA GLY A 245 23.97 4.94 27.69
C GLY A 245 23.87 3.52 28.24
N ASP A 246 24.63 2.61 27.64
CA ASP A 246 24.70 1.19 28.03
C ASP A 246 26.13 0.76 28.40
N ASN A 247 27.04 1.71 28.63
CA ASN A 247 28.41 1.40 29.02
C ASN A 247 28.45 0.82 30.46
N PRO A 248 28.87 -0.45 30.65
CA PRO A 248 28.93 -1.10 31.96
C PRO A 248 29.97 -0.49 32.91
N ASP A 249 30.97 0.25 32.38
CA ASP A 249 32.06 0.84 33.16
C ASP A 249 31.68 2.19 33.80
N LEU A 250 30.46 2.69 33.55
CA LEU A 250 29.95 3.93 34.12
C LEU A 250 29.18 3.69 35.42
N THR A 251 29.34 4.61 36.37
CA THR A 251 28.65 4.49 37.66
C THR A 251 27.19 4.93 37.55
N THR A 252 26.32 4.33 38.37
CA THR A 252 24.91 4.77 38.51
C THR A 252 24.81 6.25 38.89
N GLN A 253 25.81 6.78 39.60
CA GLN A 253 25.88 8.19 39.98
C GLN A 253 26.11 9.10 38.76
N GLU A 254 26.94 8.72 37.81
CA GLU A 254 27.17 9.51 36.59
C GLU A 254 25.91 9.58 35.71
N PHE A 255 25.15 8.48 35.63
CA PHE A 255 23.87 8.51 34.95
C PHE A 255 22.86 9.38 35.72
N THR A 256 22.70 9.19 37.02
CA THR A 256 21.75 9.97 37.82
C THR A 256 22.05 11.47 37.76
N GLN A 257 23.31 11.85 37.88
CA GLN A 257 23.75 13.25 37.76
C GLN A 257 23.43 13.84 36.38
N PHE A 258 23.60 13.06 35.31
CA PHE A 258 23.23 13.51 33.98
C PHE A 258 21.71 13.71 33.87
N ALA A 259 20.90 12.76 34.33
CA ALA A 259 19.44 12.88 34.30
C ALA A 259 18.97 14.13 35.06
N GLU A 260 19.47 14.35 36.27
CA GLU A 260 19.12 15.49 37.12
C GLU A 260 19.53 16.82 36.48
N ASN A 261 20.78 16.92 36.00
CA ASN A 261 21.30 18.14 35.35
C ASN A 261 20.58 18.51 34.06
N ASN A 262 19.89 17.55 33.44
CA ASN A 262 19.14 17.72 32.20
C ASN A 262 17.62 17.59 32.40
N ARG A 263 17.16 17.49 33.65
CA ARG A 263 15.74 17.39 34.02
C ARG A 263 14.99 16.25 33.31
N ILE A 264 15.64 15.09 33.21
CA ILE A 264 15.07 13.89 32.59
C ILE A 264 14.33 13.09 33.68
N ASN A 265 13.04 12.86 33.49
CA ASN A 265 12.21 12.14 34.47
C ASN A 265 12.26 10.62 34.28
N ASP A 266 12.29 10.17 33.02
CA ASP A 266 12.27 8.76 32.65
C ASP A 266 13.36 8.49 31.60
N TRP A 267 14.53 8.05 32.09
CA TRP A 267 15.75 7.95 31.28
C TRP A 267 16.10 6.51 30.92
N LEU A 268 15.44 6.02 29.87
CA LEU A 268 15.60 4.66 29.36
C LEU A 268 16.79 4.57 28.39
N ASN A 269 17.49 3.43 28.42
CA ASN A 269 18.45 3.07 27.37
C ASN A 269 17.74 2.51 26.12
N PRO A 270 18.40 2.39 24.96
CA PRO A 270 17.76 1.94 23.72
C PRO A 270 17.01 0.60 23.82
N SER A 271 17.51 -0.36 24.61
CA SER A 271 16.85 -1.65 24.80
C SER A 271 15.58 -1.54 25.66
N GLN A 272 15.62 -0.73 26.71
CA GLN A 272 14.46 -0.43 27.55
C GLN A 272 13.40 0.38 26.79
N THR A 273 13.82 1.38 26.01
CA THR A 273 12.92 2.16 25.14
C THR A 273 12.18 1.25 24.17
N ARG A 274 12.89 0.35 23.47
CA ARG A 274 12.27 -0.62 22.56
C ARG A 274 11.24 -1.51 23.27
N LYS A 275 11.59 -2.04 24.44
CA LYS A 275 10.68 -2.86 25.25
C LYS A 275 9.44 -2.09 25.71
N THR A 276 9.60 -0.81 26.02
CA THR A 276 8.50 0.07 26.43
C THR A 276 7.55 0.33 25.27
N CYS A 277 8.06 0.59 24.06
CA CYS A 277 7.22 0.67 22.85
C CYS A 277 6.47 -0.64 22.61
N GLN A 278 7.13 -1.80 22.75
CA GLN A 278 6.50 -3.11 22.58
C GLN A 278 5.39 -3.35 23.60
N THR A 279 5.60 -2.94 24.85
CA THR A 279 4.60 -3.05 25.92
C THR A 279 3.39 -2.13 25.66
N ALA A 280 3.62 -0.96 25.05
CA ALA A 280 2.55 -0.06 24.60
C ALA A 280 1.79 -0.58 23.35
N GLY A 281 2.22 -1.70 22.75
CA GLY A 281 1.54 -2.36 21.63
C GLY A 281 2.26 -2.27 20.28
N TRP A 282 3.32 -1.46 20.18
CA TRP A 282 4.08 -1.30 18.93
C TRP A 282 4.84 -2.58 18.52
N LYS A 283 4.92 -2.83 17.22
CA LYS A 283 5.66 -3.95 16.61
C LYS A 283 6.77 -3.45 15.69
N ASP A 284 7.66 -4.35 15.29
CA ASP A 284 8.82 -4.06 14.45
C ASP A 284 9.70 -2.91 14.98
N VAL A 285 9.78 -2.77 16.31
CA VAL A 285 10.50 -1.67 16.96
C VAL A 285 12.00 -1.82 16.75
N LYS A 286 12.61 -0.88 16.04
CA LYS A 286 14.06 -0.83 15.78
C LYS A 286 14.68 0.47 16.29
N PHE A 287 15.94 0.39 16.68
CA PHE A 287 16.78 1.52 17.04
C PHE A 287 17.90 1.65 16.02
N VAL A 288 18.09 2.86 15.50
CA VAL A 288 19.22 3.26 14.65
C VAL A 288 20.11 4.17 15.48
N ASP A 289 21.31 3.70 15.81
CA ASP A 289 22.29 4.47 16.58
C ASP A 289 22.95 5.53 15.68
N LEU A 290 22.80 6.79 16.05
CA LEU A 290 23.38 7.95 15.36
C LEU A 290 24.24 8.78 16.32
N THR A 291 24.74 8.16 17.39
CA THR A 291 25.53 8.86 18.43
C THR A 291 26.76 9.57 17.82
N THR A 292 27.33 9.04 16.74
CA THR A 292 28.41 9.67 15.98
C THR A 292 27.99 11.00 15.35
N ASP A 293 26.79 11.09 14.76
CA ASP A 293 26.26 12.33 14.19
C ASP A 293 26.09 13.41 15.27
N LEU A 294 25.56 13.01 16.44
CA LEU A 294 25.44 13.93 17.58
C LEU A 294 26.81 14.44 18.06
N ARG A 295 27.83 13.59 18.03
CA ARG A 295 29.21 13.99 18.35
C ARG A 295 29.73 15.06 17.38
N ILE A 296 29.49 14.88 16.07
CA ILE A 296 29.86 15.86 15.04
C ILE A 296 29.15 17.20 15.30
N SER A 297 27.85 17.16 15.61
CA SER A 297 27.09 18.36 16.00
C SER A 297 27.75 19.12 17.15
N PHE A 298 28.17 18.43 18.23
CA PHE A 298 28.89 19.07 19.34
C PHE A 298 30.28 19.58 18.95
N GLN A 299 31.02 18.88 18.09
CA GLN A 299 32.32 19.37 17.63
C GLN A 299 32.21 20.66 16.82
N LEU A 300 31.20 20.77 15.95
CA LEU A 300 30.97 21.99 15.17
C LEU A 300 30.48 23.15 16.04
N MET A 301 29.59 22.89 16.99
CA MET A 301 29.24 23.89 18.01
C MET A 301 30.48 24.37 18.77
N LEU A 302 31.35 23.44 19.19
CA LEU A 302 32.58 23.79 19.90
C LEU A 302 33.51 24.67 19.04
N LYS A 303 33.66 24.33 17.75
CA LYS A 303 34.47 25.12 16.80
C LYS A 303 33.93 26.54 16.66
N LYS A 304 32.61 26.72 16.51
CA LYS A 304 31.96 28.04 16.45
C LYS A 304 32.16 28.83 17.74
N VAL A 305 31.96 28.20 18.89
CA VAL A 305 32.12 28.85 20.20
C VAL A 305 33.56 29.31 20.42
N LYS A 306 34.55 28.48 20.06
CA LYS A 306 35.97 28.86 20.10
C LYS A 306 36.27 30.03 19.19
N PHE A 307 35.76 30.01 17.95
CA PHE A 307 35.93 31.10 17.02
C PHE A 307 35.39 32.43 17.58
N VAL A 308 34.18 32.43 18.17
CA VAL A 308 33.59 33.62 18.81
C VAL A 308 34.39 34.06 20.04
N LEU A 309 34.90 33.14 20.85
CA LEU A 309 35.76 33.45 22.00
C LEU A 309 37.10 34.09 21.59
N GLU A 310 37.66 33.65 20.47
CA GLU A 310 38.99 34.09 20.00
C GLU A 310 38.93 35.35 19.14
N HIS A 311 37.85 35.55 18.36
CA HIS A 311 37.78 36.58 17.31
C HIS A 311 36.56 37.51 17.41
N GLY A 312 35.59 37.24 18.30
CA GLY A 312 34.36 38.03 18.44
C GLY A 312 34.49 39.22 19.40
N GLU A 313 33.67 40.26 19.20
CA GLU A 313 33.44 41.29 20.23
C GLU A 313 32.62 40.66 21.37
N VAL A 314 33.30 40.05 22.33
CA VAL A 314 32.64 39.50 23.52
C VAL A 314 32.15 40.69 24.34
N GLY A 315 30.85 40.98 24.26
CA GLY A 315 30.21 42.03 25.04
C GLY A 315 30.42 41.88 26.56
N ASP A 316 29.92 42.86 27.31
CA ASP A 316 30.13 43.08 28.76
C ASP A 316 30.31 41.80 29.60
N ASN A 317 31.15 41.85 30.65
CA ASN A 317 31.75 40.71 31.38
C ASN A 317 30.86 39.45 31.62
N GLN A 318 29.54 39.59 31.75
CA GLN A 318 28.58 38.48 31.84
C GLN A 318 28.48 37.60 30.58
N GLN A 319 28.50 38.17 29.36
CA GLN A 319 28.33 37.40 28.12
C GLN A 319 29.54 36.50 27.86
N GLY A 320 30.75 36.98 28.14
CA GLY A 320 31.97 36.17 28.05
C GLY A 320 32.04 35.02 29.06
N VAL A 321 31.49 35.20 30.26
CA VAL A 321 31.37 34.12 31.26
C VAL A 321 30.39 33.05 30.79
N GLN A 322 29.24 33.44 30.22
CA GLN A 322 28.26 32.50 29.67
C GLN A 322 28.86 31.68 28.51
N LEU A 323 29.60 32.33 27.61
CA LEU A 323 30.25 31.67 26.48
C LEU A 323 31.33 30.65 26.90
N ARG A 324 32.09 30.94 27.97
CA ARG A 324 33.04 29.99 28.55
C ARG A 324 32.36 28.81 29.24
N ASN A 325 31.30 29.06 30.02
CA ASN A 325 30.51 27.98 30.61
C ASN A 325 29.91 27.06 29.55
N TYR A 326 29.52 27.64 28.42
CA TYR A 326 28.99 26.95 27.25
C TYR A 326 30.05 26.08 26.56
N HIS A 327 31.24 26.63 26.31
CA HIS A 327 32.40 25.89 25.82
C HIS A 327 32.68 24.67 26.68
N ASP A 328 32.77 24.85 28.01
CA ASP A 328 33.08 23.77 28.94
C ASP A 328 31.98 22.72 28.99
N SER A 329 30.71 23.14 28.88
CA SER A 329 29.58 22.23 28.75
C SER A 329 29.71 21.37 27.50
N ILE A 330 30.00 21.94 26.32
CA ILE A 330 30.15 21.16 25.09
C ILE A 330 31.33 20.19 25.18
N CYS A 331 32.47 20.63 25.72
CA CYS A 331 33.63 19.75 25.96
C CYS A 331 33.24 18.55 26.83
N ARG A 332 32.54 18.79 27.95
CA ARG A 332 32.03 17.72 28.81
C ARG A 332 31.10 16.76 28.06
N ARG A 333 30.22 17.27 27.18
CA ARG A 333 29.31 16.43 26.39
C ARG A 333 30.04 15.52 25.41
N ILE A 334 31.05 16.03 24.70
CA ILE A 334 31.87 15.22 23.80
C ILE A 334 32.56 14.10 24.60
N THR A 335 33.13 14.41 25.77
CA THR A 335 33.69 13.39 26.66
C THR A 335 32.65 12.39 27.16
N GLN A 336 31.44 12.84 27.49
CA GLN A 336 30.35 11.96 27.91
C GLN A 336 29.89 11.02 26.78
N ILE A 337 29.87 11.48 25.52
CA ILE A 337 29.63 10.64 24.34
C ILE A 337 30.75 9.61 24.20
N ASP A 338 32.01 10.05 24.24
CA ASP A 338 33.18 9.17 24.09
C ASP A 338 33.23 8.10 25.20
N ARG A 339 32.69 8.42 26.38
CA ARG A 339 32.54 7.50 27.51
C ARG A 339 31.24 6.68 27.48
N GLY A 340 30.34 6.92 26.54
CA GLY A 340 29.07 6.18 26.42
C GLY A 340 28.05 6.46 27.51
N VAL A 341 28.01 7.68 28.06
CA VAL A 341 27.04 8.12 29.09
C VAL A 341 25.63 8.22 28.52
N PHE A 342 25.51 8.55 27.24
CA PHE A 342 24.23 8.60 26.54
C PHE A 342 24.40 8.17 25.09
N LYS A 343 23.30 7.76 24.48
CA LYS A 343 23.17 7.47 23.06
C LYS A 343 22.18 8.40 22.42
N TRP A 344 22.29 8.62 21.12
CA TRP A 344 21.30 9.35 20.34
C TRP A 344 21.01 8.62 19.06
N GLY A 345 19.76 8.65 18.63
CA GLY A 345 19.35 7.89 17.45
C GLY A 345 17.85 7.86 17.27
N VAL A 346 17.43 7.12 16.24
CA VAL A 346 16.03 7.01 15.83
C VAL A 346 15.43 5.72 16.33
N ILE A 347 14.27 5.79 16.97
CA ILE A 347 13.36 4.65 17.13
C ILE A 347 12.29 4.75 16.06
N HIS A 348 12.04 3.64 15.39
CA HIS A 348 10.90 3.52 14.49
C HIS A 348 10.15 2.21 14.74
N ALA A 349 8.83 2.27 14.64
CA ALA A 349 7.93 1.16 14.95
C ALA A 349 6.62 1.24 14.14
N ARG A 350 5.90 0.12 14.07
CA ARG A 350 4.61 0.02 13.38
C ARG A 350 3.50 -0.38 14.35
N LYS A 351 2.33 0.21 14.21
CA LYS A 351 1.11 -0.24 14.88
C LYS A 351 0.56 -1.48 14.15
N PRO A 352 0.38 -2.63 14.82
CA PRO A 352 -0.14 -3.83 14.18
C PRO A 352 -1.61 -3.64 13.78
N VAL A 353 -2.06 -4.47 12.85
CA VAL A 353 -3.49 -4.63 12.53
C VAL A 353 -4.02 -5.83 13.30
N VAL A 354 -5.11 -5.63 14.02
CA VAL A 354 -5.72 -6.66 14.86
C VAL A 354 -6.90 -7.26 14.11
N MET A 355 -6.95 -8.58 14.01
CA MET A 355 -8.00 -9.30 13.31
C MET A 355 -8.61 -10.43 14.14
N ASP A 356 -9.86 -10.75 13.84
CA ASP A 356 -10.57 -11.92 14.34
C ASP A 356 -10.97 -12.83 13.17
N ILE A 357 -10.64 -14.12 13.27
CA ILE A 357 -11.17 -15.14 12.37
C ILE A 357 -12.30 -15.84 13.11
N VAL A 358 -13.53 -15.51 12.72
CA VAL A 358 -14.74 -15.91 13.44
C VAL A 358 -15.03 -17.40 13.30
N CYS A 359 -14.56 -17.99 12.20
CA CYS A 359 -14.68 -19.40 11.86
C CYS A 359 -13.35 -20.15 12.07
N LYS A 360 -13.41 -21.48 12.13
CA LYS A 360 -12.21 -22.31 12.05
C LYS A 360 -11.69 -22.28 10.60
N PRO A 361 -10.48 -21.77 10.33
CA PRO A 361 -9.98 -21.72 8.96
C PRO A 361 -9.77 -23.14 8.41
N PRO A 362 -9.97 -23.36 7.10
CA PRO A 362 -9.90 -24.69 6.50
C PRO A 362 -8.47 -25.25 6.46
N VAL A 363 -7.46 -24.39 6.52
CA VAL A 363 -6.05 -24.70 6.74
C VAL A 363 -5.47 -23.75 7.80
N PRO A 364 -4.35 -24.10 8.46
CA PRO A 364 -3.72 -23.19 9.43
C PRO A 364 -3.36 -21.84 8.81
N PHE A 365 -3.72 -20.75 9.49
CA PHE A 365 -3.26 -19.40 9.13
C PHE A 365 -1.86 -19.16 9.72
N ASN A 366 -0.91 -18.78 8.89
CA ASN A 366 0.45 -18.44 9.32
C ASN A 366 0.47 -17.02 9.91
N LYS A 367 0.78 -16.91 11.20
CA LYS A 367 0.90 -15.61 11.88
C LYS A 367 2.07 -14.81 11.30
N THR A 368 1.89 -13.49 11.19
CA THR A 368 2.96 -12.54 10.86
C THR A 368 3.14 -11.54 12.00
N ASN A 369 4.27 -10.81 12.01
CA ASN A 369 4.61 -9.91 13.11
C ASN A 369 3.69 -8.66 13.18
N HIS A 370 3.09 -8.26 12.07
CA HIS A 370 2.24 -7.08 11.94
C HIS A 370 0.74 -7.37 11.96
N LEU A 371 0.33 -8.65 11.94
CA LEU A 371 -1.07 -9.08 12.06
C LEU A 371 -1.30 -9.84 13.37
N LEU A 372 -2.14 -9.29 14.25
CA LEU A 372 -2.47 -9.91 15.54
C LEU A 372 -3.82 -10.62 15.47
N LEU A 373 -3.84 -11.89 15.86
CA LEU A 373 -5.07 -12.68 15.99
C LEU A 373 -5.62 -12.57 17.42
N THR A 374 -6.85 -12.07 17.56
CA THR A 374 -7.48 -11.84 18.87
C THR A 374 -7.87 -13.11 19.63
N ARG A 375 -8.22 -14.20 18.94
CA ARG A 375 -8.74 -15.42 19.59
C ARG A 375 -7.69 -16.36 20.18
N ASN A 376 -6.41 -16.12 19.92
CA ASN A 376 -5.32 -16.91 20.49
C ASN A 376 -4.29 -15.98 21.12
N GLU A 377 -4.45 -15.80 22.44
CA GLU A 377 -3.49 -15.25 23.41
C GLU A 377 -3.48 -13.70 23.59
N GLU A 378 -3.62 -13.29 24.86
CA GLU A 378 -3.09 -12.06 25.47
C GLU A 378 -3.78 -10.69 25.36
N THR A 379 -5.00 -10.54 24.83
CA THR A 379 -5.70 -9.23 24.98
C THR A 379 -7.07 -9.38 25.63
N GLY A 380 -7.20 -8.80 26.82
CA GLY A 380 -8.49 -8.60 27.47
C GLY A 380 -9.37 -7.71 26.59
N GLY A 381 -10.50 -8.25 26.14
CA GLY A 381 -11.68 -7.51 25.68
C GLY A 381 -11.46 -6.40 24.64
N GLY A 382 -11.54 -6.75 23.36
CA GLY A 382 -12.18 -5.92 22.33
C GLY A 382 -11.61 -4.53 21.99
N GLN A 383 -10.51 -4.06 22.58
CA GLN A 383 -9.90 -2.81 22.18
C GLN A 383 -9.00 -3.01 20.95
N GLY A 384 -9.38 -2.39 19.83
CA GLY A 384 -8.53 -2.27 18.64
C GLY A 384 -8.76 -3.27 17.51
N LEU A 385 -9.81 -4.10 17.54
CA LEU A 385 -10.15 -5.00 16.42
C LEU A 385 -10.41 -4.20 15.14
N ASN A 386 -9.72 -4.55 14.05
CA ASN A 386 -9.81 -3.86 12.76
C ASN A 386 -10.44 -4.72 11.66
N VAL A 387 -10.13 -6.03 11.66
CA VAL A 387 -10.55 -6.94 10.60
C VAL A 387 -11.35 -8.10 11.16
N VAL A 388 -12.44 -8.44 10.47
CA VAL A 388 -13.22 -9.64 10.75
C VAL A 388 -13.19 -10.56 9.55
N VAL A 389 -12.73 -11.79 9.73
CA VAL A 389 -12.73 -12.84 8.71
C VAL A 389 -13.84 -13.84 9.02
N ILE A 390 -14.69 -14.11 8.03
CA ILE A 390 -15.85 -15.01 8.14
C ILE A 390 -15.88 -16.05 7.02
N ASP A 391 -16.66 -17.11 7.21
CA ASP A 391 -17.04 -18.04 6.15
C ASP A 391 -18.49 -17.83 5.70
N ILE A 392 -18.94 -18.62 4.72
CA ILE A 392 -20.30 -18.59 4.18
C ILE A 392 -21.39 -19.00 5.20
N LEU A 393 -21.02 -19.71 6.27
CA LEU A 393 -21.95 -20.16 7.32
C LEU A 393 -22.23 -19.04 8.33
N ASN A 394 -21.30 -18.10 8.48
CA ASN A 394 -21.45 -16.94 9.34
C ASN A 394 -22.31 -15.85 8.70
N LYS A 395 -23.64 -15.95 8.86
CA LYS A 395 -24.56 -14.87 8.44
C LYS A 395 -24.31 -13.59 9.23
N MET A 396 -24.00 -12.50 8.53
CA MET A 396 -23.79 -11.15 9.06
C MET A 396 -25.00 -10.26 8.75
N THR A 397 -25.95 -10.25 9.68
CA THR A 397 -27.15 -9.39 9.63
C THR A 397 -26.82 -7.96 10.06
N GLU A 398 -27.72 -7.02 9.79
CA GLU A 398 -27.59 -5.63 10.22
C GLU A 398 -27.33 -5.50 11.74
N GLU A 399 -27.99 -6.32 12.57
CA GLU A 399 -27.79 -6.30 14.02
C GLU A 399 -26.38 -6.74 14.42
N LYS A 400 -25.86 -7.79 13.77
CA LYS A 400 -24.50 -8.29 14.05
C LYS A 400 -23.43 -7.30 13.58
N ILE A 401 -23.64 -6.68 12.43
CA ILE A 401 -22.72 -5.67 11.87
C ILE A 401 -22.69 -4.45 12.78
N SER A 402 -23.86 -3.96 13.22
CA SER A 402 -23.96 -2.81 14.12
C SER A 402 -23.39 -3.07 15.52
N ALA A 403 -23.26 -4.33 15.92
CA ALA A 403 -22.63 -4.74 17.18
C ALA A 403 -21.11 -4.85 17.11
N LEU A 404 -20.51 -4.76 15.91
CA LEU A 404 -19.05 -4.76 15.77
C LEU A 404 -18.44 -3.48 16.37
N PRO A 405 -17.21 -3.54 16.90
CA PRO A 405 -16.50 -2.34 17.32
C PRO A 405 -16.37 -1.35 16.16
N LYS A 406 -16.53 -0.06 16.45
CA LYS A 406 -16.36 1.02 15.44
C LYS A 406 -14.97 1.06 14.80
N SER A 407 -13.99 0.39 15.39
CA SER A 407 -12.64 0.25 14.84
C SER A 407 -12.53 -0.79 13.71
N VAL A 408 -13.58 -1.57 13.45
CA VAL A 408 -13.65 -2.51 12.33
C VAL A 408 -14.03 -1.75 11.07
N ASP A 409 -13.15 -1.79 10.07
CA ASP A 409 -13.30 -1.15 8.76
C ASP A 409 -13.15 -2.16 7.60
N LEU A 410 -12.74 -3.40 7.89
CA LEU A 410 -12.59 -4.46 6.89
C LEU A 410 -13.25 -5.78 7.33
N MET A 411 -14.06 -6.33 6.43
CA MET A 411 -14.61 -7.68 6.54
C MET A 411 -14.13 -8.52 5.35
N ILE A 412 -13.51 -9.67 5.63
CA ILE A 412 -13.06 -10.62 4.61
C ILE A 412 -13.94 -11.86 4.69
N THR A 413 -14.54 -12.25 3.57
CA THR A 413 -15.29 -13.51 3.48
C THR A 413 -14.52 -14.54 2.67
N MET A 414 -14.40 -15.75 3.23
CA MET A 414 -13.86 -16.92 2.55
C MET A 414 -14.91 -17.55 1.62
N SER A 415 -15.46 -16.75 0.70
CA SER A 415 -16.52 -17.15 -0.22
C SER A 415 -16.61 -16.26 -1.45
N ALA A 416 -17.10 -16.83 -2.56
CA ALA A 416 -17.41 -16.09 -3.78
C ALA A 416 -18.78 -15.40 -3.77
N GLY A 417 -19.72 -15.85 -2.94
CA GLY A 417 -21.00 -15.15 -2.73
C GLY A 417 -20.91 -14.16 -1.58
N LEU A 418 -21.82 -13.18 -1.58
CA LEU A 418 -22.01 -12.20 -0.51
C LEU A 418 -23.42 -12.26 0.09
N ASP A 419 -24.23 -13.24 -0.30
CA ASP A 419 -25.65 -13.34 0.09
C ASP A 419 -25.87 -13.60 1.59
N HIS A 420 -24.85 -14.02 2.32
CA HIS A 420 -24.82 -14.16 3.78
C HIS A 420 -24.44 -12.87 4.52
N ILE A 421 -24.12 -11.78 3.81
CA ILE A 421 -23.67 -10.51 4.38
C ILE A 421 -24.61 -9.38 3.96
N ASP A 422 -25.11 -8.60 4.92
CA ASP A 422 -25.77 -7.35 4.60
C ASP A 422 -24.73 -6.28 4.23
N THR A 423 -24.37 -6.26 2.94
CA THR A 423 -23.39 -5.31 2.38
C THR A 423 -23.80 -3.84 2.52
N ARG A 424 -25.11 -3.54 2.65
CA ARG A 424 -25.59 -2.17 2.88
C ARG A 424 -25.33 -1.75 4.32
N ALA A 425 -25.61 -2.64 5.27
CA ALA A 425 -25.29 -2.41 6.67
C ALA A 425 -23.77 -2.27 6.88
N CYS A 426 -22.94 -3.07 6.20
CA CYS A 426 -21.49 -2.89 6.21
C CYS A 426 -21.09 -1.49 5.72
N ALA A 427 -21.59 -1.07 4.54
CA ALA A 427 -21.28 0.25 3.98
C ALA A 427 -21.74 1.40 4.90
N ALA A 428 -22.93 1.28 5.52
CA ALA A 428 -23.44 2.27 6.47
C ALA A 428 -22.59 2.39 7.76
N ASN A 429 -21.88 1.32 8.13
CA ASN A 429 -20.95 1.30 9.26
C ASN A 429 -19.50 1.59 8.84
N GLY A 430 -19.24 1.94 7.58
CA GLY A 430 -17.88 2.19 7.07
C GLY A 430 -17.03 0.94 6.87
N ILE A 431 -17.63 -0.25 6.83
CA ILE A 431 -16.95 -1.53 6.68
C ILE A 431 -16.87 -1.91 5.19
N ILE A 432 -15.65 -2.08 4.69
CA ILE A 432 -15.37 -2.59 3.35
C ILE A 432 -15.43 -4.12 3.37
N VAL A 433 -16.13 -4.73 2.41
CA VAL A 433 -16.22 -6.18 2.27
C VAL A 433 -15.31 -6.66 1.13
N LYS A 434 -14.46 -7.65 1.40
CA LYS A 434 -13.55 -8.28 0.43
C LYS A 434 -13.72 -9.80 0.44
N GLN A 435 -13.40 -10.43 -0.68
CA GLN A 435 -13.52 -11.88 -0.87
C GLN A 435 -12.12 -12.48 -1.02
N SER A 436 -11.83 -13.53 -0.29
CA SER A 436 -10.58 -14.28 -0.44
C SER A 436 -10.75 -15.48 -1.38
N GLY A 437 -9.65 -15.94 -1.99
CA GLY A 437 -9.60 -17.10 -2.88
C GLY A 437 -10.38 -16.92 -4.19
N ARG A 438 -10.64 -15.68 -4.63
CA ARG A 438 -11.57 -15.39 -5.73
C ARG A 438 -11.16 -16.08 -7.04
N ASP A 439 -9.88 -16.01 -7.39
CA ASP A 439 -9.36 -16.56 -8.65
C ASP A 439 -9.33 -18.09 -8.60
N ALA A 440 -8.89 -18.65 -7.47
CA ALA A 440 -8.89 -20.10 -7.23
C ALA A 440 -10.33 -20.67 -7.23
N ILE A 441 -11.28 -20.01 -6.58
CA ILE A 441 -12.70 -20.41 -6.64
C ILE A 441 -13.18 -20.39 -8.09
N THR A 442 -12.90 -19.30 -8.82
CA THR A 442 -13.39 -19.15 -10.20
C THR A 442 -12.85 -20.26 -11.10
N SER A 443 -11.53 -20.49 -11.10
CA SER A 443 -10.91 -21.50 -11.97
C SER A 443 -11.35 -22.93 -11.64
N HIS A 444 -11.44 -23.27 -10.35
CA HIS A 444 -11.87 -24.60 -9.92
C HIS A 444 -13.36 -24.85 -10.21
N VAL A 445 -14.23 -23.85 -9.99
CA VAL A 445 -15.64 -23.97 -10.35
C VAL A 445 -15.80 -24.10 -11.86
N VAL A 446 -15.03 -23.36 -12.66
CA VAL A 446 -15.05 -23.49 -14.13
C VAL A 446 -14.73 -24.92 -14.58
N GLN A 447 -13.64 -25.51 -14.07
CA GLN A 447 -13.26 -26.89 -14.39
C GLN A 447 -14.33 -27.89 -13.96
N TYR A 448 -14.89 -27.69 -12.76
CA TYR A 448 -15.96 -28.51 -12.20
C TYR A 448 -17.21 -28.49 -13.07
N VAL A 449 -17.69 -27.29 -13.40
CA VAL A 449 -18.87 -27.07 -14.24
C VAL A 449 -18.67 -27.66 -15.64
N LEU A 450 -17.51 -27.44 -16.24
CA LEU A 450 -17.18 -28.00 -17.55
C LEU A 450 -17.22 -29.53 -17.55
N GLY A 451 -16.69 -30.18 -16.50
CA GLY A 451 -16.75 -31.63 -16.34
C GLY A 451 -18.18 -32.16 -16.31
N PHE A 452 -19.03 -31.60 -15.45
CA PHE A 452 -20.44 -32.01 -15.38
C PHE A 452 -21.22 -31.68 -16.65
N LEU A 453 -20.89 -30.57 -17.33
CA LEU A 453 -21.51 -30.19 -18.59
C LEU A 453 -21.24 -31.24 -19.66
N ILE A 454 -19.98 -31.68 -19.81
CA ILE A 454 -19.61 -32.73 -20.76
C ILE A 454 -20.28 -34.06 -20.41
N VAL A 455 -20.23 -34.48 -19.14
CA VAL A 455 -20.84 -35.74 -18.68
C VAL A 455 -22.35 -35.73 -18.90
N GLY A 456 -23.02 -34.61 -18.60
CA GLY A 456 -24.45 -34.43 -18.81
C GLY A 456 -24.84 -34.48 -20.29
N LEU A 457 -24.11 -33.78 -21.17
CA LEU A 457 -24.36 -33.82 -22.62
C LEU A 457 -24.23 -35.24 -23.19
N ARG A 458 -23.30 -36.05 -22.65
CA ARG A 458 -23.05 -37.43 -23.08
C ARG A 458 -23.98 -38.46 -22.46
N ASP A 459 -24.93 -38.03 -21.63
CA ASP A 459 -25.87 -38.89 -20.90
C ASP A 459 -25.19 -39.91 -19.99
N ALA A 460 -23.94 -39.64 -19.60
CA ALA A 460 -23.09 -40.63 -18.94
C ALA A 460 -23.54 -40.93 -17.50
N LEU A 461 -24.17 -39.97 -16.81
CA LEU A 461 -24.65 -40.16 -15.43
C LEU A 461 -25.72 -41.25 -15.34
N ASN A 462 -26.58 -41.39 -16.35
CA ASN A 462 -27.58 -42.45 -16.44
C ASN A 462 -26.97 -43.83 -16.72
N GLN A 463 -25.67 -43.89 -17.05
CA GLN A 463 -24.96 -45.12 -17.41
C GLN A 463 -23.95 -45.57 -16.34
N LEU A 464 -23.78 -44.79 -15.26
CA LEU A 464 -22.89 -45.16 -14.17
C LEU A 464 -23.48 -46.33 -13.37
N GLY A 465 -22.65 -47.35 -13.09
CA GLY A 465 -23.04 -48.48 -12.25
C GLY A 465 -23.81 -49.60 -12.97
N VAL A 466 -23.95 -49.55 -14.30
CA VAL A 466 -24.48 -50.69 -15.09
C VAL A 466 -23.56 -51.92 -14.86
N PRO A 467 -24.06 -53.01 -14.24
CA PRO A 467 -23.22 -54.15 -13.88
C PRO A 467 -22.61 -54.81 -15.12
N PHE A 468 -21.31 -55.11 -15.06
CA PHE A 468 -20.60 -55.84 -16.11
C PHE A 468 -20.08 -57.19 -15.62
N PRO A 469 -20.21 -58.27 -16.40
CA PRO A 469 -20.96 -58.40 -17.65
C PRO A 469 -22.45 -58.68 -17.39
N SER A 470 -23.35 -57.84 -17.89
CA SER A 470 -24.80 -58.11 -17.91
C SER A 470 -25.30 -58.28 -19.34
N SER A 471 -26.46 -58.90 -19.52
CA SER A 471 -27.11 -59.12 -20.82
C SER A 471 -27.46 -57.82 -21.58
N GLY A 472 -27.30 -56.65 -20.95
CA GLY A 472 -27.46 -55.33 -21.56
C GLY A 472 -26.17 -54.75 -22.17
N TRP A 473 -25.01 -55.40 -22.02
CA TRP A 473 -23.77 -54.93 -22.64
C TRP A 473 -23.75 -55.24 -24.13
N ASN A 474 -24.12 -54.25 -24.93
CA ASN A 474 -24.15 -54.32 -26.38
C ASN A 474 -23.23 -53.25 -26.98
N LEU A 475 -22.22 -53.65 -27.76
CA LEU A 475 -21.35 -52.71 -28.49
C LEU A 475 -22.10 -51.92 -29.58
N ASN A 476 -23.32 -52.33 -29.95
CA ASN A 476 -24.26 -51.59 -30.81
C ASN A 476 -25.20 -50.67 -30.01
N TRP A 477 -24.81 -50.30 -28.78
CA TRP A 477 -25.52 -49.31 -27.97
C TRP A 477 -25.50 -47.94 -28.66
N ASN A 478 -26.67 -47.30 -28.75
CA ASN A 478 -26.81 -45.88 -29.07
C ASN A 478 -27.27 -45.14 -27.81
N CYS A 479 -26.59 -44.05 -27.42
CA CYS A 479 -27.12 -43.12 -26.42
C CYS A 479 -27.60 -41.85 -27.12
N ASP A 480 -28.62 -41.22 -26.54
CA ASP A 480 -29.14 -39.90 -26.96
C ASP A 480 -28.24 -38.74 -26.51
N GLY A 481 -26.94 -39.01 -26.30
CA GLY A 481 -25.97 -38.00 -25.92
C GLY A 481 -25.58 -37.13 -27.12
N LYS A 482 -25.33 -35.84 -26.88
CA LYS A 482 -24.85 -34.89 -27.88
C LYS A 482 -23.39 -34.53 -27.62
N PRO A 483 -22.54 -34.37 -28.65
CA PRO A 483 -21.21 -33.81 -28.48
C PRO A 483 -21.31 -32.30 -28.20
N LEU A 484 -20.36 -31.77 -27.41
CA LEU A 484 -20.30 -30.35 -27.06
C LEU A 484 -20.37 -29.43 -28.29
N THR A 485 -19.64 -29.76 -29.36
CA THR A 485 -19.60 -29.02 -30.64
C THR A 485 -20.94 -28.94 -31.39
N LYS A 486 -21.93 -29.75 -31.03
CA LYS A 486 -23.28 -29.75 -31.62
C LYS A 486 -24.37 -29.39 -30.62
N SER A 487 -23.99 -28.84 -29.48
CA SER A 487 -24.90 -28.49 -28.39
C SER A 487 -25.07 -26.97 -28.28
N THR A 488 -26.22 -26.54 -27.78
CA THR A 488 -26.51 -25.16 -27.40
C THR A 488 -26.48 -25.02 -25.88
N ILE A 489 -25.49 -24.30 -25.35
CA ILE A 489 -25.35 -24.05 -23.91
C ILE A 489 -25.97 -22.70 -23.58
N ALA A 490 -26.98 -22.69 -22.72
CA ALA A 490 -27.63 -21.48 -22.24
C ALA A 490 -27.15 -21.09 -20.85
N ILE A 491 -26.54 -19.91 -20.72
CA ILE A 491 -26.01 -19.40 -19.46
C ILE A 491 -26.87 -18.26 -18.94
N VAL A 492 -27.33 -18.34 -17.70
CA VAL A 492 -27.99 -17.22 -17.02
C VAL A 492 -26.93 -16.49 -16.18
N GLY A 493 -26.54 -15.30 -16.62
CA GLY A 493 -25.42 -14.52 -16.06
C GLY A 493 -24.19 -14.45 -16.98
N MET A 494 -23.39 -13.39 -16.82
CA MET A 494 -22.13 -13.18 -17.57
C MET A 494 -21.00 -12.71 -16.62
N GLY A 495 -20.89 -13.36 -15.46
CA GLY A 495 -19.85 -13.09 -14.46
C GLY A 495 -18.52 -13.82 -14.74
N LEU A 496 -17.58 -13.76 -13.78
CA LEU A 496 -16.24 -14.36 -13.93
C LEU A 496 -16.28 -15.86 -14.23
N ILE A 497 -17.14 -16.63 -13.54
CA ILE A 497 -17.28 -18.08 -13.77
C ILE A 497 -17.84 -18.35 -15.17
N ALA A 498 -18.82 -17.56 -15.62
CA ALA A 498 -19.37 -17.71 -16.97
C ALA A 498 -18.31 -17.40 -18.03
N LYS A 499 -17.59 -16.28 -17.92
CA LYS A 499 -16.51 -15.90 -18.85
C LYS A 499 -15.39 -16.94 -18.88
N GLY A 500 -14.97 -17.44 -17.71
CA GLY A 500 -13.97 -18.51 -17.61
C GLY A 500 -14.45 -19.82 -18.25
N LEU A 501 -15.70 -20.24 -17.98
CA LEU A 501 -16.28 -21.43 -18.59
C LEU A 501 -16.34 -21.31 -20.11
N ILE A 502 -16.77 -20.16 -20.62
CA ILE A 502 -16.85 -19.92 -22.06
C ILE A 502 -15.46 -19.97 -22.69
N SER A 503 -14.45 -19.37 -22.05
CA SER A 503 -13.06 -19.44 -22.52
C SER A 503 -12.58 -20.89 -22.64
N GLU A 504 -12.83 -21.73 -21.63
CA GLU A 504 -12.44 -23.14 -21.67
C GLU A 504 -13.24 -23.95 -22.72
N ILE A 505 -14.53 -23.68 -22.87
CA ILE A 505 -15.34 -24.30 -23.94
C ILE A 505 -14.79 -23.89 -25.31
N ARG A 506 -14.40 -22.64 -25.51
CA ARG A 506 -13.86 -22.16 -26.80
C ARG A 506 -12.53 -22.82 -27.17
N LYS A 507 -11.67 -23.11 -26.17
CA LYS A 507 -10.43 -23.88 -26.37
C LYS A 507 -10.70 -25.32 -26.82
N LEU A 508 -11.72 -25.96 -26.25
CA LEU A 508 -12.04 -27.37 -26.53
C LEU A 508 -12.95 -27.58 -27.76
N ALA A 509 -13.88 -26.67 -27.98
CA ALA A 509 -14.98 -26.78 -28.93
C ALA A 509 -15.41 -25.38 -29.42
N PRO A 510 -14.60 -24.74 -30.29
CA PRO A 510 -14.77 -23.34 -30.68
C PRO A 510 -16.14 -23.02 -31.28
N ASP A 511 -16.72 -23.96 -32.02
CA ASP A 511 -18.01 -23.81 -32.72
C ASP A 511 -19.24 -24.07 -31.84
N THR A 512 -19.07 -24.38 -30.55
CA THR A 512 -20.20 -24.62 -29.64
C THR A 512 -21.10 -23.39 -29.58
N ARG A 513 -22.40 -23.56 -29.82
CA ARG A 513 -23.32 -22.44 -29.70
C ARG A 513 -23.54 -22.12 -28.23
N ILE A 514 -23.21 -20.90 -27.83
CA ILE A 514 -23.41 -20.44 -26.45
C ILE A 514 -24.31 -19.22 -26.49
N VAL A 515 -25.40 -19.30 -25.75
CA VAL A 515 -26.40 -18.24 -25.63
C VAL A 515 -26.47 -17.81 -24.17
N TYR A 516 -26.69 -16.52 -23.91
CA TYR A 516 -26.71 -16.01 -22.54
C TYR A 516 -27.78 -14.95 -22.29
N HIS A 517 -28.08 -14.73 -21.02
CA HIS A 517 -29.00 -13.68 -20.59
C HIS A 517 -28.46 -12.95 -19.36
N VAL A 518 -28.59 -11.63 -19.42
CA VAL A 518 -28.45 -10.67 -18.32
C VAL A 518 -29.52 -9.57 -18.51
N PRO A 519 -29.86 -8.80 -17.47
CA PRO A 519 -30.69 -7.60 -17.64
C PRO A 519 -30.15 -6.70 -18.77
N ALA A 520 -31.04 -6.07 -19.54
CA ALA A 520 -30.65 -5.33 -20.74
C ALA A 520 -29.62 -4.21 -20.47
N ASN A 521 -29.69 -3.59 -19.29
CA ASN A 521 -28.74 -2.56 -18.83
C ASN A 521 -27.37 -3.12 -18.39
N MET A 522 -27.23 -4.44 -18.29
CA MET A 522 -26.00 -5.16 -17.96
C MET A 522 -25.44 -5.95 -19.15
N ARG A 523 -26.02 -5.78 -20.35
CA ARG A 523 -25.57 -6.46 -21.56
C ARG A 523 -24.13 -6.04 -21.89
N ASP A 524 -23.30 -7.03 -22.18
CA ASP A 524 -21.86 -6.88 -22.41
C ASP A 524 -21.56 -7.20 -23.88
N PHE A 525 -21.57 -6.17 -24.72
CA PHE A 525 -21.35 -6.30 -26.16
C PHE A 525 -19.93 -6.76 -26.50
N ASP A 526 -18.96 -6.40 -25.65
CA ASP A 526 -17.57 -6.83 -25.82
C ASP A 526 -17.47 -8.33 -25.55
N ALA A 527 -18.07 -8.81 -24.45
CA ALA A 527 -18.14 -10.25 -24.18
C ALA A 527 -18.82 -11.04 -25.31
N GLU A 528 -19.89 -10.51 -25.92
CA GLU A 528 -20.54 -11.13 -27.09
C GLU A 528 -19.59 -11.33 -28.26
N SER A 529 -18.83 -10.29 -28.60
CA SER A 529 -17.84 -10.32 -29.68
C SER A 529 -16.66 -11.25 -29.33
N ASN A 530 -16.06 -11.06 -28.16
CA ASN A 530 -14.82 -11.72 -27.74
C ASN A 530 -15.01 -13.21 -27.53
N PHE A 531 -16.14 -13.60 -26.95
CA PHE A 531 -16.45 -14.99 -26.67
C PHE A 531 -17.31 -15.64 -27.75
N ASN A 532 -17.70 -14.91 -28.80
CA ASN A 532 -18.63 -15.39 -29.83
C ASN A 532 -19.88 -16.01 -29.19
N VAL A 533 -20.61 -15.23 -28.39
CA VAL A 533 -21.82 -15.66 -27.68
C VAL A 533 -23.03 -14.81 -28.07
N GLU A 534 -24.22 -15.40 -28.06
CA GLU A 534 -25.45 -14.72 -28.48
C GLU A 534 -26.29 -14.27 -27.27
N TYR A 535 -26.64 -12.99 -27.20
CA TYR A 535 -27.58 -12.49 -26.19
C TYR A 535 -29.03 -12.88 -26.51
N VAL A 536 -29.75 -13.35 -25.49
CA VAL A 536 -31.19 -13.60 -25.55
C VAL A 536 -31.90 -12.72 -24.53
N SER A 537 -32.98 -12.07 -24.94
CA SER A 537 -33.67 -11.03 -24.14
C SER A 537 -34.41 -11.55 -22.90
N SER A 538 -34.56 -12.88 -22.74
CA SER A 538 -35.21 -13.46 -21.56
C SER A 538 -34.68 -14.85 -21.23
N VAL A 539 -34.74 -15.23 -19.95
CA VAL A 539 -34.41 -16.57 -19.47
C VAL A 539 -35.32 -17.64 -20.08
N LYS A 540 -36.61 -17.34 -20.26
CA LYS A 540 -37.56 -18.23 -20.95
C LYS A 540 -37.14 -18.48 -22.41
N GLY A 541 -36.65 -17.44 -23.09
CA GLY A 541 -36.12 -17.55 -24.46
C GLY A 541 -34.87 -18.45 -24.52
N LEU A 542 -33.98 -18.35 -23.53
CA LEU A 542 -32.83 -19.27 -23.40
C LEU A 542 -33.30 -20.72 -23.23
N ALA A 543 -34.21 -20.96 -22.30
CA ALA A 543 -34.73 -22.28 -21.98
C ALA A 543 -35.37 -22.97 -23.20
N ALA A 544 -36.03 -22.19 -24.07
CA ALA A 544 -36.71 -22.71 -25.27
C ALA A 544 -35.77 -23.31 -26.33
N ILE A 545 -34.50 -22.91 -26.35
CA ILE A 545 -33.55 -23.24 -27.45
C ILE A 545 -32.33 -24.02 -27.00
N CYS A 546 -32.18 -24.31 -25.70
CA CYS A 546 -30.96 -24.89 -25.15
C CYS A 546 -30.99 -26.41 -25.06
N ASP A 547 -29.81 -27.02 -25.13
CA ASP A 547 -29.57 -28.40 -24.72
C ASP A 547 -29.25 -28.49 -23.22
N ILE A 548 -28.61 -27.47 -22.66
CA ILE A 548 -28.37 -27.31 -21.22
C ILE A 548 -28.71 -25.88 -20.82
N LEU A 549 -29.56 -25.74 -19.78
CA LEU A 549 -29.78 -24.47 -19.08
C LEU A 549 -28.94 -24.44 -17.79
N LEU A 550 -28.05 -23.46 -17.70
CA LEU A 550 -27.03 -23.33 -16.65
C LEU A 550 -27.04 -21.94 -16.01
N PRO A 551 -27.68 -21.77 -14.84
CA PRO A 551 -27.55 -20.55 -14.08
C PRO A 551 -26.16 -20.43 -13.43
N LEU A 552 -25.51 -19.29 -13.67
CA LEU A 552 -24.24 -18.85 -13.05
C LEU A 552 -24.36 -17.43 -12.47
N CYS A 553 -25.58 -16.96 -12.25
CA CYS A 553 -25.88 -15.65 -11.69
C CYS A 553 -25.83 -15.65 -10.16
N PRO A 554 -25.50 -14.52 -9.51
CA PRO A 554 -25.55 -14.43 -8.05
C PRO A 554 -26.99 -14.48 -7.53
N LEU A 555 -27.17 -14.88 -6.27
CA LEU A 555 -28.46 -14.75 -5.58
C LEU A 555 -28.68 -13.31 -5.13
N THR A 556 -29.79 -12.74 -5.56
CA THR A 556 -30.27 -11.40 -5.23
C THR A 556 -31.79 -11.44 -5.14
N LYS A 557 -32.42 -10.36 -4.66
CA LYS A 557 -33.89 -10.23 -4.68
C LYS A 557 -34.50 -10.37 -6.08
N HIS A 558 -33.74 -10.06 -7.14
CA HIS A 558 -34.21 -10.15 -8.53
C HIS A 558 -33.94 -11.51 -9.19
N THR A 559 -33.05 -12.33 -8.61
CA THR A 559 -32.68 -13.64 -9.14
C THR A 559 -33.25 -14.80 -8.30
N GLU A 560 -33.87 -14.51 -7.16
CA GLU A 560 -34.64 -15.49 -6.38
C GLU A 560 -35.79 -16.05 -7.23
N HIS A 561 -35.85 -17.38 -7.34
CA HIS A 561 -36.80 -18.11 -8.19
C HIS A 561 -36.83 -17.63 -9.66
N LEU A 562 -35.70 -17.14 -10.18
CA LEU A 562 -35.59 -16.76 -11.59
C LEU A 562 -35.86 -17.94 -12.53
N ILE A 563 -35.46 -19.14 -12.12
CA ILE A 563 -35.83 -20.39 -12.79
C ILE A 563 -37.09 -20.95 -12.13
N ASN A 564 -38.25 -20.48 -12.61
CA ASN A 564 -39.57 -20.88 -12.13
C ASN A 564 -40.25 -21.88 -13.08
N GLN A 565 -41.50 -22.25 -12.79
CA GLN A 565 -42.27 -23.19 -13.61
C GLN A 565 -42.41 -22.75 -15.08
N GLU A 566 -42.55 -21.45 -15.37
CA GLU A 566 -42.67 -20.96 -16.75
C GLU A 566 -41.38 -21.15 -17.56
N VAL A 567 -40.23 -21.06 -16.90
CA VAL A 567 -38.92 -21.32 -17.52
C VAL A 567 -38.77 -22.81 -17.78
N PHE A 568 -39.10 -23.67 -16.81
CA PHE A 568 -39.07 -25.12 -16.99
C PHE A 568 -40.04 -25.60 -18.07
N ASP A 569 -41.23 -25.01 -18.16
CA ASP A 569 -42.22 -25.35 -19.18
C ASP A 569 -41.78 -24.97 -20.60
N ALA A 570 -40.85 -24.02 -20.74
CA ALA A 570 -40.27 -23.66 -22.02
C ALA A 570 -39.14 -24.61 -22.44
N MET A 571 -38.54 -25.36 -21.51
CA MET A 571 -37.44 -26.27 -21.84
C MET A 571 -37.88 -27.42 -22.75
N GLN A 572 -36.98 -27.84 -23.63
CA GLN A 572 -37.22 -28.98 -24.50
C GLN A 572 -37.11 -30.30 -23.70
N PRO A 573 -37.87 -31.36 -24.04
CA PRO A 573 -37.82 -32.64 -23.32
C PRO A 573 -36.44 -33.31 -23.25
N HIS A 574 -35.59 -33.03 -24.24
CA HIS A 574 -34.22 -33.55 -24.30
C HIS A 574 -33.20 -32.71 -23.50
N ALA A 575 -33.59 -31.51 -23.04
CA ALA A 575 -32.68 -30.59 -22.39
C ALA A 575 -32.35 -31.04 -20.96
N GLY A 576 -31.12 -30.77 -20.53
CA GLY A 576 -30.68 -30.90 -19.15
C GLY A 576 -30.75 -29.57 -18.40
N PHE A 577 -31.01 -29.62 -17.10
CA PHE A 577 -30.88 -28.48 -16.20
C PHE A 577 -29.66 -28.66 -15.30
N MET A 578 -28.88 -27.60 -15.09
CA MET A 578 -27.71 -27.66 -14.22
C MET A 578 -27.63 -26.41 -13.34
N ASN A 579 -27.71 -26.55 -12.02
CA ASN A 579 -27.55 -25.43 -11.11
C ASN A 579 -26.22 -25.47 -10.35
N MET A 580 -25.32 -24.57 -10.74
CA MET A 580 -23.98 -24.39 -10.16
C MET A 580 -23.85 -22.99 -9.53
N SER A 581 -24.98 -22.31 -9.30
CA SER A 581 -25.03 -20.95 -8.75
C SER A 581 -25.41 -20.94 -7.27
N ARG A 582 -26.71 -20.82 -6.96
CA ARG A 582 -27.31 -20.86 -5.63
C ARG A 582 -28.65 -21.58 -5.72
N GLY A 583 -29.01 -22.34 -4.68
CA GLY A 583 -30.26 -23.11 -4.66
C GLY A 583 -31.50 -22.24 -4.85
N LYS A 584 -31.56 -21.09 -4.17
CA LYS A 584 -32.68 -20.14 -4.23
C LYS A 584 -32.89 -19.43 -5.57
N VAL A 585 -31.95 -19.54 -6.52
CA VAL A 585 -32.17 -19.03 -7.89
C VAL A 585 -33.24 -19.88 -8.61
N VAL A 586 -33.47 -21.10 -8.12
CA VAL A 586 -34.39 -22.08 -8.67
C VAL A 586 -35.58 -22.24 -7.73
N ASP A 587 -36.78 -22.22 -8.29
CA ASP A 587 -37.97 -22.68 -7.59
C ASP A 587 -37.88 -24.22 -7.48
N THR A 588 -37.60 -24.70 -6.26
CA THR A 588 -37.35 -26.13 -6.00
C THR A 588 -38.61 -26.98 -6.20
N ASP A 589 -39.79 -26.42 -5.92
CA ASP A 589 -41.06 -27.11 -6.13
C ASP A 589 -41.36 -27.23 -7.62
N ALA A 590 -41.11 -26.16 -8.40
CA ALA A 590 -41.25 -26.19 -9.85
C ALA A 590 -40.30 -27.20 -10.51
N LEU A 591 -39.04 -27.26 -10.06
CA LEU A 591 -38.08 -28.27 -10.55
C LEU A 591 -38.57 -29.69 -10.23
N THR A 592 -39.03 -29.92 -9.01
CA THR A 592 -39.54 -31.23 -8.55
C THR A 592 -40.74 -31.67 -9.39
N ALA A 593 -41.71 -30.79 -9.61
CA ALA A 593 -42.87 -31.07 -10.47
C ALA A 593 -42.47 -31.36 -11.92
N THR A 594 -41.51 -30.60 -12.46
CA THR A 594 -41.01 -30.75 -13.84
C THR A 594 -40.31 -32.09 -14.04
N LEU A 595 -39.45 -32.50 -13.10
CA LEU A 595 -38.80 -33.81 -13.13
C LEU A 595 -39.81 -34.94 -12.95
N LYS A 596 -40.74 -34.83 -12.00
CA LYS A 596 -41.81 -35.83 -11.79
C LYS A 596 -42.65 -36.05 -13.05
N ALA A 597 -42.93 -34.97 -13.78
CA ALA A 597 -43.62 -35.01 -15.06
C ALA A 597 -42.74 -35.43 -16.26
N LYS A 598 -41.44 -35.68 -16.05
CA LYS A 598 -40.45 -36.01 -17.08
C LYS A 598 -40.41 -35.00 -18.24
N LYS A 599 -40.59 -33.72 -17.93
CA LYS A 599 -40.59 -32.61 -18.91
C LYS A 599 -39.18 -32.22 -19.38
N ILE A 600 -38.15 -32.56 -18.61
CA ILE A 600 -36.74 -32.37 -18.96
C ILE A 600 -35.99 -33.68 -18.73
N LYS A 601 -34.83 -33.84 -19.38
CA LYS A 601 -34.09 -35.10 -19.39
C LYS A 601 -33.49 -35.43 -18.03
N TYR A 602 -32.84 -34.46 -17.39
CA TYR A 602 -32.21 -34.62 -16.07
C TYR A 602 -31.95 -33.26 -15.42
N ALA A 603 -31.65 -33.28 -14.12
CA ALA A 603 -31.11 -32.14 -13.37
C ALA A 603 -29.80 -32.51 -12.66
N ILE A 604 -28.80 -31.63 -12.71
CA ILE A 604 -27.55 -31.72 -11.92
C ILE A 604 -27.50 -30.52 -10.98
N LEU A 605 -27.50 -30.77 -9.68
CA LEU A 605 -27.63 -29.74 -8.64
C LEU A 605 -26.43 -29.79 -7.70
N ASP A 606 -25.53 -28.82 -7.76
CA ASP A 606 -24.51 -28.64 -6.72
C ASP A 606 -25.00 -27.78 -5.56
N THR A 607 -26.04 -26.97 -5.80
CA THR A 607 -26.69 -26.15 -4.77
C THR A 607 -28.19 -26.44 -4.73
N THR A 608 -28.76 -26.46 -3.52
CA THR A 608 -30.18 -26.77 -3.27
C THR A 608 -30.78 -25.74 -2.32
N PHE A 609 -32.11 -25.63 -2.25
CA PHE A 609 -32.78 -24.79 -1.26
C PHE A 609 -33.96 -25.53 -0.61
N PRO A 610 -34.04 -25.60 0.73
CA PRO A 610 -33.02 -25.20 1.70
C PRO A 610 -31.74 -26.05 1.58
N GLU A 611 -30.63 -25.55 2.14
CA GLU A 611 -29.34 -26.25 2.13
C GLU A 611 -28.91 -26.55 3.58
N PRO A 612 -28.73 -27.83 3.99
CA PRO A 612 -28.91 -29.05 3.19
C PRO A 612 -30.38 -29.33 2.86
N LEU A 613 -30.61 -30.00 1.72
CA LEU A 613 -31.95 -30.43 1.32
C LEU A 613 -32.52 -31.44 2.36
N PRO A 614 -33.80 -31.35 2.77
CA PRO A 614 -34.39 -32.27 3.72
C PRO A 614 -34.25 -33.72 3.28
N LYS A 615 -33.99 -34.65 4.20
CA LYS A 615 -33.72 -36.06 3.88
C LYS A 615 -34.89 -36.76 3.18
N GLU A 616 -36.10 -36.28 3.46
CA GLU A 616 -37.36 -36.80 2.99
C GLU A 616 -37.80 -36.17 1.65
N HIS A 617 -37.02 -35.23 1.11
CA HIS A 617 -37.36 -34.51 -0.12
C HIS A 617 -37.38 -35.42 -1.35
N GLU A 618 -38.41 -35.30 -2.20
CA GLU A 618 -38.64 -36.22 -3.33
C GLU A 618 -37.46 -36.30 -4.31
N LEU A 619 -36.73 -35.19 -4.52
CA LEU A 619 -35.57 -35.12 -5.42
C LEU A 619 -34.49 -36.17 -5.14
N TRP A 620 -34.32 -36.62 -3.90
CA TRP A 620 -33.36 -37.69 -3.56
C TRP A 620 -33.68 -39.04 -4.22
N SER A 621 -34.96 -39.29 -4.50
CA SER A 621 -35.46 -40.55 -5.06
C SER A 621 -35.62 -40.54 -6.58
N MET A 622 -35.42 -39.39 -7.22
CA MET A 622 -35.60 -39.24 -8.66
C MET A 622 -34.34 -39.67 -9.41
N GLU A 623 -34.43 -40.74 -10.21
CA GLU A 623 -33.29 -41.29 -10.98
C GLU A 623 -32.63 -40.27 -11.90
N GLN A 624 -33.39 -39.30 -12.43
CA GLN A 624 -32.88 -38.25 -13.30
C GLN A 624 -32.40 -36.98 -12.57
N CYS A 625 -32.28 -37.02 -11.23
CA CYS A 625 -31.81 -35.89 -10.43
C CYS A 625 -30.50 -36.25 -9.71
N PHE A 626 -29.42 -35.56 -10.06
CA PHE A 626 -28.09 -35.78 -9.50
C PHE A 626 -27.74 -34.63 -8.57
N ILE A 627 -27.70 -34.91 -7.27
CA ILE A 627 -27.42 -33.90 -6.23
C ILE A 627 -25.99 -34.07 -5.71
N LEU A 628 -25.24 -32.97 -5.69
CA LEU A 628 -23.87 -32.87 -5.23
C LEU A 628 -23.83 -31.96 -3.99
N PRO A 629 -22.91 -32.19 -3.03
CA PRO A 629 -22.93 -31.53 -1.73
C PRO A 629 -22.20 -30.18 -1.73
N HIS A 630 -22.55 -29.28 -2.66
CA HIS A 630 -21.90 -27.96 -2.82
C HIS A 630 -20.37 -28.08 -2.86
N TYR A 631 -19.90 -28.91 -3.79
CA TYR A 631 -18.58 -29.53 -3.75
C TYR A 631 -17.54 -28.83 -4.61
N ALA A 632 -17.95 -27.92 -5.51
CA ALA A 632 -17.07 -27.34 -6.54
C ALA A 632 -15.78 -26.70 -6.01
N THR A 633 -15.80 -26.15 -4.78
CA THR A 633 -14.64 -25.49 -4.15
C THR A 633 -13.91 -26.33 -3.11
N ASN A 634 -14.33 -27.57 -2.86
CA ASN A 634 -13.84 -28.42 -1.78
C ASN A 634 -12.52 -29.13 -2.12
N THR A 635 -11.52 -28.37 -2.60
CA THR A 635 -10.16 -28.85 -2.88
C THR A 635 -9.15 -28.17 -1.96
N MET A 636 -8.04 -28.86 -1.64
CA MET A 636 -6.98 -28.28 -0.80
C MET A 636 -6.40 -27.00 -1.41
N ALA A 637 -6.22 -26.95 -2.74
CA ALA A 637 -5.72 -25.76 -3.43
C ALA A 637 -6.62 -24.53 -3.20
N VAL A 638 -7.95 -24.69 -3.27
CA VAL A 638 -8.88 -23.58 -2.95
C VAL A 638 -8.84 -23.24 -1.46
N ARG A 639 -8.73 -24.23 -0.56
CA ARG A 639 -8.62 -23.97 0.88
C ARG A 639 -7.35 -23.19 1.24
N GLU A 640 -6.24 -23.50 0.60
CA GLU A 640 -4.98 -22.79 0.74
C GLU A 640 -5.09 -21.36 0.23
N ALA A 641 -5.69 -21.15 -0.96
CA ALA A 641 -5.91 -19.80 -1.51
C ALA A 641 -6.85 -18.94 -0.63
N LEU A 642 -7.94 -19.52 -0.10
CA LEU A 642 -8.88 -18.83 0.79
C LEU A 642 -8.19 -18.23 2.02
N VAL A 643 -7.23 -18.94 2.60
CA VAL A 643 -6.47 -18.51 3.77
C VAL A 643 -5.27 -17.65 3.38
N GLY A 644 -4.58 -18.01 2.28
CA GLY A 644 -3.41 -17.32 1.76
C GLY A 644 -3.71 -15.89 1.30
N ASP A 645 -4.91 -15.63 0.78
CA ASP A 645 -5.34 -14.31 0.32
C ASP A 645 -5.74 -13.35 1.46
N ILE A 646 -5.99 -13.86 2.68
CA ILE A 646 -6.39 -13.01 3.82
C ILE A 646 -5.32 -11.95 4.10
N GLN A 647 -4.06 -12.38 4.23
CA GLN A 647 -2.96 -11.46 4.53
C GLN A 647 -2.79 -10.40 3.43
N PRO A 648 -2.69 -10.75 2.13
CA PRO A 648 -2.65 -9.78 1.05
C PRO A 648 -3.78 -8.76 1.06
N ILE A 649 -5.02 -9.21 1.29
CA ILE A 649 -6.17 -8.31 1.36
C ILE A 649 -6.02 -7.29 2.50
N ILE A 650 -5.54 -7.72 3.66
CA ILE A 650 -5.29 -6.83 4.81
C ILE A 650 -4.12 -5.89 4.52
N GLU A 651 -3.02 -6.43 3.99
CA GLU A 651 -1.84 -5.64 3.63
C GLU A 651 -2.17 -4.58 2.58
N ASP A 652 -3.03 -4.88 1.60
CA ASP A 652 -3.44 -3.93 0.58
C ASP A 652 -4.43 -2.89 1.16
N HIS A 653 -5.31 -3.30 2.08
CA HIS A 653 -6.30 -2.41 2.70
C HIS A 653 -5.67 -1.39 3.65
N PHE A 654 -4.77 -1.83 4.55
CA PHE A 654 -4.04 -0.96 5.48
C PHE A 654 -2.66 -0.55 4.97
N GLY A 655 -2.33 -0.97 3.74
CA GLY A 655 -1.06 -0.69 3.07
C GLY A 655 0.20 -1.05 3.86
N LEU A 656 0.16 -2.14 4.62
CA LEU A 656 1.22 -2.52 5.56
C LEU A 656 2.59 -2.77 4.89
N GLY A 657 2.65 -2.71 3.56
CA GLY A 657 3.74 -3.16 2.76
C GLY A 657 3.75 -4.68 2.79
N HIS A 658 4.08 -5.28 1.66
CA HIS A 658 4.22 -6.72 1.59
C HIS A 658 5.23 -7.23 2.61
N SER A 659 4.91 -8.34 3.29
CA SER A 659 5.86 -9.06 4.14
C SER A 659 7.24 -9.20 3.45
N ASP A 660 8.33 -9.32 4.22
CA ASP A 660 9.66 -9.48 3.60
C ASP A 660 9.72 -10.65 2.59
N GLU A 661 8.91 -11.70 2.79
CA GLU A 661 8.77 -12.81 1.84
C GLU A 661 8.01 -12.42 0.57
N ARG A 662 6.87 -11.73 0.68
CA ARG A 662 6.11 -11.25 -0.50
C ARG A 662 6.86 -10.15 -1.23
N ARG A 663 7.56 -9.25 -0.52
CA ARG A 663 8.50 -8.28 -1.11
C ARG A 663 9.56 -8.98 -1.95
N LYS A 664 10.18 -10.03 -1.40
CA LYS A 664 11.15 -10.85 -2.15
C LYS A 664 10.49 -11.55 -3.33
N ALA A 665 9.25 -12.03 -3.20
CA ALA A 665 8.53 -12.70 -4.28
C ALA A 665 8.18 -11.73 -5.45
N GLU A 666 7.70 -10.54 -5.14
CA GLU A 666 7.40 -9.49 -6.14
C GLU A 666 8.65 -8.98 -6.82
N GLU A 667 9.69 -8.67 -6.05
CA GLU A 667 10.99 -8.29 -6.61
C GLU A 667 11.53 -9.41 -7.50
N LYS A 668 11.41 -10.68 -7.07
CA LYS A 668 11.80 -11.85 -7.85
C LYS A 668 11.00 -11.96 -9.15
N ALA A 669 9.69 -11.71 -9.13
CA ALA A 669 8.83 -11.72 -10.30
C ALA A 669 9.20 -10.61 -11.30
N ILE A 670 9.41 -9.37 -10.82
CA ILE A 670 9.84 -8.25 -11.68
C ILE A 670 11.23 -8.53 -12.26
N ARG A 671 12.16 -9.05 -11.45
CA ARG A 671 13.49 -9.44 -11.93
C ARG A 671 13.43 -10.54 -12.98
N HIS A 672 12.50 -11.49 -12.82
CA HIS A 672 12.26 -12.53 -13.80
C HIS A 672 11.76 -11.93 -15.11
N ASP A 673 10.68 -11.15 -15.08
CA ASP A 673 10.09 -10.56 -16.28
C ASP A 673 11.06 -9.62 -17.00
N LEU A 674 11.84 -8.81 -16.26
CA LEU A 674 12.91 -8.00 -16.83
C LEU A 674 13.98 -8.87 -17.50
N ALA A 675 14.46 -9.93 -16.84
CA ALA A 675 15.47 -10.81 -17.45
C ALA A 675 14.94 -11.49 -18.73
N VAL A 676 13.67 -11.91 -18.74
CA VAL A 676 13.00 -12.45 -19.94
C VAL A 676 12.95 -11.39 -21.04
N ALA A 677 12.52 -10.16 -20.72
CA ALA A 677 12.47 -9.06 -21.68
C ALA A 677 13.84 -8.78 -22.34
N HIS A 678 14.93 -8.80 -21.57
CA HIS A 678 16.29 -8.63 -22.13
C HIS A 678 16.65 -9.77 -23.10
N ARG A 679 16.36 -11.02 -22.73
CA ARG A 679 16.65 -12.19 -23.56
C ARG A 679 15.82 -12.22 -24.84
N LEU A 680 14.54 -11.86 -24.75
CA LEU A 680 13.67 -11.73 -25.92
C LEU A 680 14.16 -10.60 -26.82
N THR A 681 14.49 -9.42 -26.28
CA THR A 681 14.99 -8.31 -27.08
C THR A 681 16.26 -8.69 -27.86
N ALA A 682 17.19 -9.42 -27.22
CA ALA A 682 18.37 -9.96 -27.91
C ALA A 682 18.02 -11.03 -28.96
N LYS A 683 17.08 -11.93 -28.65
CA LYS A 683 16.62 -12.98 -29.57
C LYS A 683 16.02 -12.41 -30.85
N TYR A 684 15.26 -11.32 -30.74
CA TYR A 684 14.67 -10.61 -31.87
C TYR A 684 15.59 -9.54 -32.47
N GLY A 685 16.85 -9.45 -32.03
CA GLY A 685 17.86 -8.56 -32.61
C GLY A 685 17.64 -7.06 -32.36
N MET A 686 16.97 -6.70 -31.27
CA MET A 686 16.60 -5.32 -30.94
C MET A 686 17.52 -4.69 -29.86
N ASP A 687 18.54 -5.40 -29.37
CA ASP A 687 19.31 -5.05 -28.16
C ASP A 687 20.50 -4.11 -28.38
N MET A 688 21.06 -4.04 -29.59
CA MET A 688 22.13 -3.09 -29.99
C MET A 688 23.26 -2.95 -28.94
N LEU A 689 23.89 -4.08 -28.59
CA LEU A 689 24.97 -4.20 -27.59
C LEU A 689 24.51 -3.95 -26.14
N VAL A 690 25.01 -2.89 -25.49
CA VAL A 690 24.86 -2.66 -24.03
C VAL A 690 24.29 -1.29 -23.66
N TRP A 691 23.97 -0.44 -24.64
CA TRP A 691 23.57 0.95 -24.41
C TRP A 691 22.07 1.17 -24.26
N ASN A 692 21.27 0.23 -24.76
CA ASN A 692 19.82 0.23 -24.55
C ASN A 692 19.49 -0.01 -23.06
N HIS A 693 18.25 0.30 -22.67
CA HIS A 693 17.80 0.09 -21.29
C HIS A 693 16.34 -0.37 -21.18
N ILE A 694 16.11 -1.29 -20.25
CA ILE A 694 14.79 -1.68 -19.75
C ILE A 694 14.79 -1.47 -18.25
N SER A 695 13.73 -0.86 -17.73
CA SER A 695 13.52 -0.76 -16.29
C SER A 695 12.09 -1.10 -15.90
N ALA A 696 11.92 -1.46 -14.64
CA ALA A 696 10.63 -1.57 -13.99
C ALA A 696 10.67 -0.87 -12.63
N ARG A 697 9.66 -0.05 -12.35
CA ARG A 697 9.50 0.59 -11.06
C ARG A 697 9.28 -0.48 -9.99
N PHE A 698 10.01 -0.35 -8.90
CA PHE A 698 9.82 -1.15 -7.70
C PHE A 698 9.92 -0.25 -6.48
N ARG A 699 8.76 -0.01 -5.85
CA ARG A 699 8.61 0.92 -4.72
C ARG A 699 9.15 2.31 -5.04
N THR A 700 10.05 2.84 -4.22
CA THR A 700 10.63 4.18 -4.35
C THR A 700 11.76 4.26 -5.38
N GLY A 701 12.10 3.18 -6.06
CA GLY A 701 13.14 3.15 -7.09
C GLY A 701 12.73 2.32 -8.31
N CYS A 702 13.70 1.95 -9.14
CA CYS A 702 13.50 1.04 -10.26
C CYS A 702 14.59 -0.02 -10.32
N LEU A 703 14.23 -1.20 -10.82
CA LEU A 703 15.19 -2.20 -11.28
C LEU A 703 15.49 -1.92 -12.75
N ILE A 704 16.76 -1.89 -13.12
CA ILE A 704 17.21 -1.49 -14.45
C ILE A 704 18.34 -2.39 -14.98
N THR A 705 18.52 -2.37 -16.30
CA THR A 705 19.60 -3.04 -17.03
C THR A 705 20.96 -2.80 -16.37
N PRO A 706 21.75 -3.86 -16.09
CA PRO A 706 23.11 -3.71 -15.62
C PRO A 706 24.03 -3.23 -16.75
N GLY A 707 24.87 -2.24 -16.47
CA GLY A 707 25.92 -1.83 -17.40
C GLY A 707 26.89 -2.97 -17.71
N ARG A 708 27.44 -2.98 -18.94
CA ARG A 708 28.56 -3.85 -19.39
C ARG A 708 28.26 -5.36 -19.50
N LYS A 709 26.99 -5.77 -19.51
CA LYS A 709 26.60 -7.17 -19.77
C LYS A 709 25.73 -7.26 -21.03
N MET A 710 26.04 -8.22 -21.90
CA MET A 710 25.22 -8.50 -23.09
C MET A 710 23.81 -8.95 -22.67
N TRP A 711 22.78 -8.43 -23.33
CA TRP A 711 21.38 -8.70 -23.00
C TRP A 711 21.02 -10.19 -23.11
N SER A 712 21.62 -10.87 -24.09
CA SER A 712 21.56 -12.33 -24.25
C SER A 712 22.17 -13.14 -23.10
N LYS A 713 22.75 -12.51 -22.07
CA LYS A 713 23.37 -13.15 -20.89
C LYS A 713 22.82 -12.64 -19.56
N ILE A 714 21.84 -11.74 -19.57
CA ILE A 714 21.23 -11.21 -18.34
C ILE A 714 20.39 -12.30 -17.66
N LEU A 715 20.50 -12.39 -16.34
CA LEU A 715 19.74 -13.25 -15.44
C LEU A 715 19.01 -12.38 -14.40
N PRO A 716 17.95 -12.88 -13.74
CA PRO A 716 17.21 -12.10 -12.74
C PRO A 716 18.08 -11.50 -11.63
N ARG A 717 19.15 -12.21 -11.26
CA ARG A 717 20.13 -11.79 -10.23
C ARG A 717 21.06 -10.66 -10.67
N ASP A 718 21.17 -10.38 -11.96
CA ASP A 718 22.09 -9.36 -12.49
C ASP A 718 21.47 -7.96 -12.49
N LEU A 719 20.15 -7.82 -12.36
CA LEU A 719 19.46 -6.54 -12.41
C LEU A 719 19.79 -5.69 -11.18
N VAL A 720 19.96 -4.39 -11.38
CA VAL A 720 20.46 -3.45 -10.37
C VAL A 720 19.47 -2.31 -10.14
N TYR A 721 19.59 -1.61 -9.01
CA TYR A 721 18.75 -0.45 -8.69
C TYR A 721 19.27 0.88 -9.26
N SER A 722 20.46 0.87 -9.88
CA SER A 722 21.04 2.01 -10.58
C SER A 722 21.88 1.49 -11.74
N SER A 723 21.66 2.04 -12.93
CA SER A 723 22.22 1.55 -14.19
C SER A 723 23.71 1.92 -14.37
N SER A 724 24.26 2.79 -13.50
CA SER A 724 25.54 3.51 -13.71
C SER A 724 25.61 4.30 -15.03
N ASN A 725 24.47 4.45 -15.73
CA ASN A 725 24.34 5.12 -17.02
C ASN A 725 23.46 6.37 -16.85
N VAL A 726 24.10 7.54 -16.89
CA VAL A 726 23.45 8.85 -16.68
C VAL A 726 22.30 9.08 -17.65
N THR A 727 22.41 8.63 -18.90
CA THR A 727 21.36 8.77 -19.94
C THR A 727 20.11 7.98 -19.60
N ALA A 728 20.27 6.76 -19.09
CA ALA A 728 19.14 5.94 -18.68
C ALA A 728 18.42 6.57 -17.49
N ASP A 729 19.19 7.10 -16.52
CA ASP A 729 18.66 7.74 -15.33
C ASP A 729 17.86 9.01 -15.71
N VAL A 730 18.37 9.89 -16.58
CA VAL A 730 17.68 11.11 -17.04
C VAL A 730 16.34 10.81 -17.73
N ILE A 731 16.33 9.91 -18.72
CA ILE A 731 15.12 9.60 -19.49
C ILE A 731 14.08 8.88 -18.62
N HIS A 732 14.51 7.87 -17.87
CA HIS A 732 13.58 7.05 -17.08
C HIS A 732 13.02 7.82 -15.89
N ASP A 733 13.85 8.59 -15.19
CA ASP A 733 13.40 9.39 -14.05
C ASP A 733 12.43 10.48 -14.49
N ALA A 734 12.66 11.11 -15.65
CA ALA A 734 11.74 12.09 -16.22
C ALA A 734 10.35 11.48 -16.46
N ILE A 735 10.30 10.33 -17.15
CA ILE A 735 9.03 9.65 -17.47
C ILE A 735 8.35 9.17 -16.19
N TYR A 736 9.08 8.47 -15.30
CA TYR A 736 8.52 7.96 -14.06
C TYR A 736 8.04 9.08 -13.12
N SER A 737 8.76 10.19 -13.02
CA SER A 737 8.36 11.33 -12.20
C SER A 737 7.15 12.06 -12.79
N SER A 738 6.94 11.97 -14.11
CA SER A 738 5.85 12.64 -14.81
C SER A 738 4.50 11.90 -14.74
N ARG A 739 4.53 10.57 -14.68
CA ARG A 739 3.39 9.65 -14.82
C ARG A 739 3.55 8.45 -13.88
N ARG A 740 2.61 8.27 -12.93
CA ARG A 740 2.68 7.22 -11.89
C ARG A 740 2.09 5.88 -12.31
N ASP A 741 1.21 5.89 -13.30
CA ASP A 741 0.62 4.70 -13.93
C ASP A 741 1.67 3.86 -14.67
N ILE A 742 2.78 4.48 -15.06
CA ILE A 742 3.90 3.81 -15.71
C ILE A 742 4.71 3.01 -14.68
N LYS A 743 4.77 1.69 -14.87
CA LYS A 743 5.54 0.76 -14.03
C LYS A 743 6.70 0.10 -14.76
N ALA A 744 6.79 0.22 -16.08
CA ALA A 744 7.94 -0.24 -16.85
C ALA A 744 8.25 0.70 -18.02
N ILE A 745 9.51 0.74 -18.43
CA ILE A 745 10.02 1.55 -19.53
C ILE A 745 11.04 0.71 -20.31
N ILE A 746 10.97 0.77 -21.63
CA ILE A 746 11.97 0.21 -22.55
C ILE A 746 12.38 1.28 -23.55
N HIS A 747 13.68 1.51 -23.68
CA HIS A 747 14.27 2.44 -24.64
C HIS A 747 15.26 1.71 -25.52
N LEU A 748 15.08 1.85 -26.83
CA LEU A 748 15.87 1.15 -27.83
C LEU A 748 16.26 2.08 -28.99
N HIS A 749 17.41 1.76 -29.57
CA HIS A 749 17.96 2.39 -30.79
C HIS A 749 17.91 1.43 -31.98
N THR A 750 16.78 0.77 -32.20
CA THR A 750 16.65 -0.18 -33.31
C THR A 750 16.74 0.55 -34.66
N PRO A 751 17.39 -0.04 -35.68
CA PRO A 751 17.64 0.66 -36.94
C PRO A 751 16.39 1.21 -37.62
N ALA A 752 15.25 0.50 -37.59
CA ALA A 752 14.04 0.96 -38.25
C ALA A 752 13.39 2.12 -37.49
N ALA A 753 13.21 2.01 -36.17
CA ALA A 753 12.68 3.10 -35.36
C ALA A 753 13.58 4.34 -35.39
N THR A 754 14.91 4.20 -35.33
CA THR A 754 15.83 5.32 -35.48
C THR A 754 15.71 5.95 -36.86
N ALA A 755 15.62 5.17 -37.95
CA ALA A 755 15.41 5.74 -39.28
C ALA A 755 14.07 6.49 -39.42
N VAL A 756 13.00 5.99 -38.81
CA VAL A 756 11.70 6.69 -38.75
C VAL A 756 11.78 7.96 -37.91
N SER A 757 12.55 7.97 -36.81
CA SER A 757 12.79 9.15 -35.98
C SER A 757 13.54 10.28 -36.71
N CYS A 758 14.21 9.97 -37.83
CA CYS A 758 14.87 10.96 -38.69
C CYS A 758 13.94 11.53 -39.77
N LEU A 759 12.70 11.03 -39.91
CA LEU A 759 11.76 11.51 -40.92
C LEU A 759 11.00 12.72 -40.41
N GLU A 760 10.86 13.76 -41.25
CA GLU A 760 10.04 14.94 -40.95
C GLU A 760 8.57 14.58 -40.64
N GLY A 761 8.06 13.49 -41.23
CA GLY A 761 6.72 12.96 -40.98
C GLY A 761 6.60 12.02 -39.77
N GLY A 762 7.71 11.72 -39.09
CA GLY A 762 7.79 10.84 -37.93
C GLY A 762 7.14 9.46 -38.13
N PHE A 763 6.66 8.88 -37.03
CA PHE A 763 5.93 7.61 -37.03
C PHE A 763 4.52 7.74 -37.62
N GLN A 764 4.14 6.79 -38.49
CA GLN A 764 2.81 6.72 -39.10
C GLN A 764 2.16 5.34 -38.86
N PRO A 765 1.00 5.27 -38.17
CA PRO A 765 0.33 4.00 -37.89
C PRO A 765 -0.45 3.51 -39.12
N VAL A 766 0.28 2.90 -40.06
CA VAL A 766 -0.23 2.46 -41.37
C VAL A 766 -0.82 1.04 -41.36
N THR A 767 -0.58 0.26 -40.31
CA THR A 767 -1.04 -1.12 -40.13
C THR A 767 -1.98 -1.26 -38.93
N GLN A 768 -2.64 -2.43 -38.82
CA GLN A 768 -3.42 -2.79 -37.64
C GLN A 768 -2.58 -2.74 -36.34
N ASP A 769 -1.35 -3.25 -36.38
CA ASP A 769 -0.42 -3.20 -35.23
C ASP A 769 -0.08 -1.75 -34.82
N GLY A 770 -0.19 -0.81 -35.76
CA GLY A 770 -0.07 0.63 -35.50
C GLY A 770 -1.18 1.19 -34.59
N ALA A 771 -2.27 0.45 -34.37
CA ALA A 771 -3.39 0.87 -33.54
C ALA A 771 -2.99 1.08 -32.08
N TYR A 772 -2.03 0.31 -31.54
CA TYR A 772 -1.49 0.52 -30.20
C TYR A 772 -0.94 1.93 -29.98
N PHE A 773 -0.51 2.60 -31.06
CA PHE A 773 0.18 3.88 -31.04
C PHE A 773 -0.66 5.03 -31.61
N TYR A 774 -1.88 4.75 -32.11
CA TYR A 774 -2.71 5.76 -32.74
C TYR A 774 -3.11 6.84 -31.73
N GLY A 775 -2.62 8.06 -31.93
CA GLY A 775 -2.84 9.18 -31.01
C GLY A 775 -2.08 9.07 -29.68
N LYS A 776 -1.10 8.16 -29.56
CA LYS A 776 -0.37 7.87 -28.32
C LYS A 776 1.16 8.01 -28.42
N VAL A 777 1.66 8.52 -29.55
CA VAL A 777 3.09 8.82 -29.76
C VAL A 777 3.35 10.30 -29.57
N ALA A 778 4.16 10.64 -28.57
CA ALA A 778 4.72 11.99 -28.40
C ALA A 778 6.07 12.09 -29.12
N ASN A 779 6.43 13.30 -29.56
CA ASN A 779 7.75 13.57 -30.14
C ASN A 779 8.60 14.40 -29.17
N TYR A 780 9.89 14.14 -29.18
CA TYR A 780 10.89 14.89 -28.43
C TYR A 780 12.03 15.31 -29.36
N GLU A 781 12.34 16.60 -29.36
CA GLU A 781 13.45 17.15 -30.13
C GLU A 781 14.77 16.83 -29.41
N TRP A 782 15.62 16.06 -30.07
CA TRP A 782 16.89 15.60 -29.52
C TRP A 782 17.91 16.73 -29.43
N ASP A 783 18.49 16.90 -28.24
CA ASP A 783 19.48 17.94 -27.92
C ASP A 783 20.87 17.36 -27.58
N GLY A 784 21.19 16.16 -28.07
CA GLY A 784 22.48 15.48 -27.86
C GLY A 784 22.42 14.29 -26.90
N LEU A 785 23.58 13.89 -26.34
CA LEU A 785 23.61 12.83 -25.33
C LEU A 785 22.85 13.30 -24.09
N SER A 786 21.90 12.51 -23.59
CA SER A 786 21.18 12.83 -22.35
C SER A 786 22.12 12.74 -21.15
N ASP A 787 22.78 13.83 -20.81
CA ASP A 787 23.67 13.97 -19.65
C ASP A 787 23.41 15.23 -18.82
N ASP A 788 22.43 16.05 -19.22
CA ASP A 788 21.98 17.25 -18.50
C ASP A 788 20.65 17.00 -17.79
N ALA A 789 20.60 17.29 -16.49
CA ALA A 789 19.39 17.23 -15.68
C ALA A 789 18.29 18.19 -16.16
N SER A 790 18.64 19.24 -16.91
CA SER A 790 17.68 20.18 -17.50
C SER A 790 16.78 19.55 -18.57
N GLU A 791 17.16 18.38 -19.10
CA GLU A 791 16.42 17.64 -20.12
C GLU A 791 15.15 16.98 -19.59
N GLY A 792 15.17 16.54 -18.33
CA GLY A 792 14.06 15.79 -17.73
C GLY A 792 12.71 16.51 -17.78
N PRO A 793 12.61 17.80 -17.41
CA PRO A 793 11.39 18.59 -17.56
C PRO A 793 10.84 18.65 -19.00
N LEU A 794 11.72 18.66 -20.02
CA LEU A 794 11.32 18.71 -21.43
C LEU A 794 10.73 17.37 -21.89
N ILE A 795 11.38 16.26 -21.52
CA ILE A 795 10.86 14.91 -21.77
C ILE A 795 9.49 14.73 -21.09
N ALA A 796 9.36 15.15 -19.82
CA ALA A 796 8.11 15.09 -19.09
C ALA A 796 7.01 15.93 -19.74
N ALA A 797 7.34 17.11 -20.28
CA ALA A 797 6.39 17.96 -21.01
C ALA A 797 5.95 17.30 -22.33
N ALA A 798 6.87 16.69 -23.09
CA ALA A 798 6.56 15.98 -24.32
C ALA A 798 5.59 14.82 -24.06
N VAL A 799 5.87 13.97 -23.07
CA VAL A 799 4.98 12.85 -22.70
C VAL A 799 3.58 13.33 -22.29
N LYS A 800 3.49 14.46 -21.57
CA LYS A 800 2.20 15.04 -21.15
C LYS A 800 1.42 15.74 -22.26
N SER A 801 2.07 16.06 -23.38
CA SER A 801 1.43 16.72 -24.52
C SER A 801 0.44 15.81 -25.28
N VAL A 802 0.55 14.49 -25.07
CA VAL A 802 -0.29 13.48 -25.71
C VAL A 802 -1.06 12.70 -24.64
N GLU A 803 -2.38 12.76 -24.68
CA GLU A 803 -3.24 12.00 -23.77
C GLU A 803 -3.09 10.50 -24.02
N GLY A 804 -2.93 9.73 -22.94
CA GLY A 804 -2.74 8.28 -23.06
C GLY A 804 -1.43 7.87 -23.75
N CYS A 805 -0.44 8.78 -23.84
CA CYS A 805 0.86 8.51 -24.42
C CYS A 805 1.45 7.20 -23.86
N ASN A 806 1.95 6.34 -24.74
CA ASN A 806 2.64 5.09 -24.41
C ASN A 806 3.99 4.95 -25.13
N THR A 807 4.28 5.86 -26.05
CA THR A 807 5.55 5.89 -26.77
C THR A 807 6.05 7.33 -26.94
N LEU A 808 7.33 7.55 -26.67
CA LEU A 808 8.06 8.77 -27.00
C LEU A 808 9.00 8.48 -28.17
N LEU A 809 8.79 9.13 -29.31
CA LEU A 809 9.73 9.13 -30.42
C LEU A 809 10.73 10.27 -30.21
N MET A 810 12.01 9.94 -30.04
CA MET A 810 13.08 10.91 -29.85
C MET A 810 13.75 11.13 -31.21
N ASN A 811 13.56 12.31 -31.79
CA ASN A 811 13.99 12.61 -33.16
C ASN A 811 15.49 12.36 -33.33
N ASN A 812 15.92 11.67 -34.39
CA ASN A 812 17.33 11.33 -34.65
C ASN A 812 18.01 10.42 -33.60
N HIS A 813 17.27 9.85 -32.65
CA HIS A 813 17.84 9.06 -31.55
C HIS A 813 17.26 7.65 -31.54
N GLY A 814 15.96 7.52 -31.28
CA GLY A 814 15.30 6.23 -31.09
C GLY A 814 13.92 6.41 -30.49
N PHE A 815 13.47 5.44 -29.71
CA PHE A 815 12.14 5.50 -29.09
C PHE A 815 12.14 4.95 -27.68
N VAL A 816 11.15 5.38 -26.91
CA VAL A 816 10.88 4.89 -25.56
C VAL A 816 9.43 4.39 -25.51
N CYS A 817 9.19 3.12 -25.20
CA CYS A 817 7.86 2.62 -24.87
C CYS A 817 7.71 2.49 -23.36
N PHE A 818 6.53 2.77 -22.84
CA PHE A 818 6.24 2.74 -21.42
C PHE A 818 4.78 2.40 -21.12
N GLY A 819 4.55 1.76 -19.96
CA GLY A 819 3.27 1.13 -19.65
C GLY A 819 3.22 0.55 -18.24
N SER A 820 2.16 -0.20 -17.96
CA SER A 820 1.79 -0.68 -16.62
C SER A 820 2.51 -1.97 -16.19
N SER A 821 3.21 -2.65 -17.11
CA SER A 821 3.99 -3.85 -16.80
C SER A 821 5.14 -4.06 -17.78
N VAL A 822 6.15 -4.86 -17.39
CA VAL A 822 7.25 -5.26 -18.28
C VAL A 822 6.73 -6.01 -19.53
N ARG A 823 5.67 -6.80 -19.34
CA ARG A 823 5.02 -7.61 -20.36
C ARG A 823 4.44 -6.73 -21.47
N GLU A 824 3.67 -5.72 -21.05
CA GLU A 824 3.07 -4.73 -21.94
C GLU A 824 4.14 -3.96 -22.71
N VAL A 825 5.13 -3.39 -22.02
CA VAL A 825 6.08 -2.50 -22.69
C VAL A 825 6.97 -3.22 -23.68
N TRP A 826 7.30 -4.49 -23.41
CA TRP A 826 8.07 -5.28 -24.36
C TRP A 826 7.28 -5.56 -25.64
N VAL A 827 6.00 -5.94 -25.52
CA VAL A 827 5.11 -6.16 -26.67
C VAL A 827 4.90 -4.86 -27.46
N LEU A 828 4.71 -3.73 -26.77
CA LEU A 828 4.65 -2.41 -27.41
C LEU A 828 5.95 -2.11 -28.17
N ALA A 829 7.12 -2.33 -27.57
CA ALA A 829 8.38 -2.09 -28.27
C ALA A 829 8.58 -2.99 -29.50
N TYR A 830 8.20 -4.26 -29.39
CA TYR A 830 8.22 -5.19 -30.51
C TYR A 830 7.35 -4.70 -31.67
N TYR A 831 6.08 -4.37 -31.40
CA TYR A 831 5.17 -3.90 -32.44
C TYR A 831 5.54 -2.52 -32.99
N PHE A 832 6.08 -1.63 -32.16
CA PHE A 832 6.55 -0.31 -32.62
C PHE A 832 7.67 -0.47 -33.65
N GLU A 833 8.67 -1.31 -33.37
CA GLU A 833 9.75 -1.59 -34.32
C GLU A 833 9.21 -2.22 -35.62
N ARG A 834 8.31 -3.21 -35.53
CA ARG A 834 7.68 -3.83 -36.71
C ARG A 834 6.90 -2.82 -37.55
N CYS A 835 6.20 -1.88 -36.90
CA CYS A 835 5.49 -0.80 -37.60
C CYS A 835 6.47 0.13 -38.33
N CYS A 836 7.59 0.49 -37.70
CA CYS A 836 8.65 1.29 -38.31
C CYS A 836 9.26 0.56 -39.53
N GLU A 837 9.53 -0.74 -39.44
CA GLU A 837 10.00 -1.54 -40.58
C GLU A 837 9.01 -1.53 -41.74
N VAL A 838 7.71 -1.69 -41.48
CA VAL A 838 6.68 -1.65 -42.51
C VAL A 838 6.60 -0.27 -43.16
N GLN A 839 6.63 0.81 -42.36
CA GLN A 839 6.64 2.18 -42.86
C GLN A 839 7.81 2.41 -43.82
N LEU A 840 9.03 2.01 -43.44
CA LEU A 840 10.22 2.16 -44.29
C LEU A 840 10.13 1.31 -45.56
N ARG A 841 9.63 0.07 -45.47
CA ARG A 841 9.43 -0.80 -46.66
C ARG A 841 8.40 -0.22 -47.62
N LEU A 842 7.32 0.38 -47.11
CA LEU A 842 6.34 1.09 -47.94
C LEU A 842 6.98 2.28 -48.66
N MET A 843 7.77 3.09 -47.95
CA MET A 843 8.48 4.21 -48.55
C MET A 843 9.50 3.76 -49.60
N GLN A 844 10.25 2.69 -49.33
CA GLN A 844 11.20 2.09 -50.28
C GLN A 844 10.52 1.52 -51.53
N SER A 845 9.26 1.05 -51.42
CA SER A 845 8.51 0.53 -52.57
C SER A 845 8.18 1.60 -53.62
N GLY A 846 8.24 2.89 -53.27
CA GLY A 846 7.81 4.00 -54.11
C GLY A 846 6.29 4.06 -54.36
N GLY A 847 5.51 3.14 -53.77
CA GLY A 847 4.05 3.12 -53.87
C GLY A 847 3.39 4.22 -53.03
N LYS A 848 2.18 4.64 -53.42
CA LYS A 848 1.36 5.55 -52.61
C LYS A 848 0.84 4.83 -51.37
N ILE A 849 1.13 5.38 -50.19
CA ILE A 849 0.66 4.83 -48.91
C ILE A 849 -0.85 4.99 -48.81
N ARG A 850 -1.55 3.88 -48.52
CA ARG A 850 -2.99 3.88 -48.24
C ARG A 850 -3.21 4.00 -46.74
N MET A 851 -3.49 5.21 -46.27
CA MET A 851 -3.77 5.44 -44.85
C MET A 851 -5.12 4.82 -44.44
N PRO A 852 -5.18 4.10 -43.31
CA PRO A 852 -6.46 3.70 -42.73
C PRO A 852 -7.31 4.94 -42.35
N PRO A 853 -8.64 4.89 -42.47
CA PRO A 853 -9.51 5.98 -42.02
C PRO A 853 -9.33 6.23 -40.51
N LYS A 854 -9.31 7.50 -40.09
CA LYS A 854 -9.12 7.90 -38.68
C LYS A 854 -10.10 7.19 -37.72
N ALA A 855 -11.37 7.11 -38.08
CA ALA A 855 -12.39 6.43 -37.27
C ALA A 855 -12.12 4.92 -37.09
N VAL A 856 -11.52 4.27 -38.10
CA VAL A 856 -11.15 2.85 -38.02
C VAL A 856 -9.96 2.67 -37.09
N MET A 857 -8.96 3.55 -37.17
CA MET A 857 -7.80 3.51 -36.27
C MET A 857 -8.17 3.80 -34.83
N GLN A 858 -9.08 4.76 -34.59
CA GLN A 858 -9.60 5.05 -33.26
C GLN A 858 -10.27 3.82 -32.66
N LYS A 859 -11.19 3.19 -33.42
CA LYS A 859 -11.85 1.96 -32.99
C LYS A 859 -10.85 0.83 -32.72
N ALA A 860 -9.86 0.65 -33.60
CA ALA A 860 -8.83 -0.36 -33.42
C ALA A 860 -7.99 -0.09 -32.16
N ALA A 861 -7.62 1.16 -31.90
CA ALA A 861 -6.85 1.55 -30.72
C ALA A 861 -7.60 1.31 -29.41
N GLU A 862 -8.92 1.51 -29.41
CA GLU A 862 -9.81 1.17 -28.28
C GLU A 862 -9.90 -0.35 -28.10
N SER A 863 -10.10 -1.10 -29.18
CA SER A 863 -10.18 -2.58 -29.13
C SER A 863 -8.86 -3.25 -28.72
N SER A 864 -7.71 -2.66 -29.07
CA SER A 864 -6.37 -3.13 -28.71
C SER A 864 -6.07 -3.14 -27.21
N TYR A 865 -6.92 -2.53 -26.38
CA TYR A 865 -6.76 -2.49 -24.92
C TYR A 865 -7.92 -3.17 -24.18
N LEU A 866 -8.77 -3.93 -24.89
CA LEU A 866 -9.71 -4.83 -24.23
C LEU A 866 -8.94 -5.92 -23.45
N PRO A 867 -9.50 -6.47 -22.36
CA PRO A 867 -8.77 -7.34 -21.43
C PRO A 867 -8.04 -8.52 -22.09
N GLU A 868 -8.60 -9.08 -23.15
CA GLU A 868 -8.02 -10.20 -23.90
C GLU A 868 -7.04 -9.80 -25.02
N PHE A 869 -7.05 -8.55 -25.49
CA PHE A 869 -6.16 -8.05 -26.56
C PHE A 869 -5.10 -7.07 -26.08
N ALA A 870 -5.15 -6.70 -24.79
CA ALA A 870 -4.17 -5.80 -24.21
C ALA A 870 -2.75 -6.38 -24.39
N PRO A 871 -1.78 -5.53 -24.78
CA PRO A 871 -0.43 -5.98 -25.10
C PRO A 871 0.21 -6.70 -23.92
N GLY A 872 0.72 -7.90 -24.15
CA GLY A 872 1.41 -8.71 -23.13
C GLY A 872 0.49 -9.59 -22.30
N VAL A 873 -0.82 -9.65 -22.59
CA VAL A 873 -1.75 -10.58 -21.93
C VAL A 873 -1.65 -11.98 -22.51
N GLN A 874 -1.70 -12.12 -23.84
CA GLN A 874 -1.63 -13.44 -24.48
C GLN A 874 -0.22 -13.79 -24.95
N GLU A 875 0.52 -12.79 -25.43
CA GLU A 875 1.82 -12.99 -26.05
C GLU A 875 2.88 -13.39 -25.03
N TRP A 876 2.82 -12.80 -23.83
CA TRP A 876 3.90 -12.91 -22.85
C TRP A 876 4.12 -14.34 -22.36
N ASP A 877 3.05 -15.08 -22.08
CA ASP A 877 3.17 -16.46 -21.61
C ASP A 877 3.81 -17.35 -22.68
N ALA A 878 3.40 -17.19 -23.95
CA ALA A 878 4.01 -17.90 -25.07
C ALA A 878 5.48 -17.50 -25.30
N LEU A 879 5.82 -16.22 -25.12
CA LEU A 879 7.20 -15.75 -25.22
C LEU A 879 8.07 -16.24 -24.07
N CYS A 880 7.51 -16.41 -22.88
CA CYS A 880 8.24 -16.96 -21.72
C CYS A 880 8.68 -18.41 -21.96
N ASP A 881 7.86 -19.22 -22.63
CA ASP A 881 8.22 -20.60 -22.98
C ASP A 881 9.47 -20.70 -23.87
N GLU A 882 9.80 -19.61 -24.57
CA GLU A 882 10.97 -19.55 -25.43
C GLU A 882 12.29 -19.25 -24.69
N ILE A 883 12.22 -18.85 -23.42
CA ILE A 883 13.37 -18.42 -22.61
C ILE A 883 13.51 -19.33 -21.38
N THR A 884 14.59 -20.10 -21.34
CA THR A 884 15.01 -20.85 -20.15
C THR A 884 16.22 -20.19 -19.49
N PHE A 885 16.19 -20.08 -18.17
CA PHE A 885 17.35 -19.71 -17.37
C PHE A 885 18.00 -20.99 -16.85
N ASP A 886 19.27 -21.21 -17.19
CA ASP A 886 20.08 -22.32 -16.65
C ASP A 886 20.37 -22.18 -15.15
#